data_AF-A0A9E6D705-F1
#
_entry.id   AF-A0A9E6D705-F1
#
_cell.length_a   1.000
_cell.length_b   1.000
_cell.length_c   1.000
_cell.angle_alpha   90.00
_cell.angle_beta   90.00
_cell.angle_gamma   90.00
#
_symmetry.space_group_name_H-M   'P 1'
#
loop_
_entity.id
_entity.type
_entity.pdbx_description
1 polymer ?
#
loop_
_entity_poly.entity_id
_entity_poly.type
_entity_poly.pdbx_seq_one_letter_code
_entity_poly.pdbx_strand_id
1 'polypeptide(L)'
;MLKAKMKVENSVNDYGLQLMLENTVISILNTVYNYQLVNANSIEYNYPAVDGLCNDNGIALQITSTFNKTKIISTVKKYLKNEVYKTHDNLKFFFLKDIRSINKDTIKEIETLLVQKNIRFDQKTCFIDYDTIYQKLYYDQDVSKTQKVLEIIDKVLGVLPTDKISGFTSIGVSFENDEIQNTKLVIDSILKQGINTYITSEELYKSFKEHKDFDYLIFTNEATKIQHIKHFIIILSDKYISCNLANSLKCSLLKYIINESVKTKIVAFNAYLKNIKNIQNKRFSTYSFIDNVPENIQEFTDDFLKEFLSSKVNEVIVNPENIKSSLINIRKGFKHKILKNTKQYKTILFFMENMDIEILYVVLKNRFSTKEAINYLKTLSHTFNSKNINVLIPRNPDHKTRRVIQNFKYELKHSNVYYIDEFLFEETIKNISQLPILGVEDFVKPVIKEKGKIIHLSNIFHWIIEERYPSIAIIKAPGGIGKTTLVEKIHDDFIDKENQYKYLVLFIEANDFIKNFGLVDFSDENEYDLYTIFKKCHSQGNNIDEQLFYNNYRHGNILMIIDGVDEIISTITSFNLETFLAKISQFAEKIGKGKILLTSRDLYVKDIESFLNSVNGNEKSIVTYDLMPFNKDLALEYFKLNALSESQSNTALNLLEGFVLEIDKNEEYIYPPFVLDIVLDFIRVTNEIDNDMLDYSMFDSKYLVQNHRLDYIIQQTFNRENNKKFTYGYDLGIDEQVAFFCLMAIEKKGHIKEKQVLPLLNQLGYISNSEKIAQSLKDHPFLKENDGVYSFLYRFLETEFSIIGLFNLLKKQGFTSYNDYFIDVFAYECSYNSIISKGLMKKIKLDSFFTDKNIIPIIADAIRTILLRKEININQKKAVSNLFLLLYEYFYKKSDIRLLTNTLIKNIFSHNNNQYISNFFLYDIPDSLNMILDLRGLYFSCSEINNYANFVFCDFDEITSFENSCRIENINLTGVSIFDKLDSLSLSEENFDNVRGNDNSLHKILSLKKLGKGGIEKELRKYLKAFYNNRILKDNITIRQLKTNYQNKHLVNLITEEMVREGVLSVSDETITLNPNLKGKINKFVYQARSFIEIKRVYRKIAMNM
;
A
#
# COMPACT_ATOMS: atom_id res chain seq x y z
N MET A 1 12.63 35.53 29.95
CA MET A 1 13.45 34.43 29.41
C MET A 1 14.94 34.76 29.45
N LEU A 2 15.44 35.82 28.78
CA LEU A 2 16.85 36.23 28.83
C LEU A 2 17.38 36.45 30.26
N LYS A 3 16.69 37.24 31.10
CA LYS A 3 17.00 37.39 32.55
C LYS A 3 17.09 36.04 33.32
N ALA A 4 16.34 35.02 32.90
CA ALA A 4 16.29 33.71 33.56
C ALA A 4 17.43 32.77 33.08
N LYS A 5 17.68 32.70 31.77
CA LYS A 5 18.81 31.99 31.17
C LYS A 5 20.14 32.45 31.79
N MET A 6 20.28 33.75 31.98
CA MET A 6 21.45 34.37 32.63
C MET A 6 21.61 34.03 34.11
N LYS A 7 20.54 33.76 34.87
CA LYS A 7 20.65 33.30 36.27
C LYS A 7 21.24 31.90 36.34
N VAL A 8 20.84 31.02 35.42
CA VAL A 8 21.31 29.64 35.33
C VAL A 8 22.78 29.62 34.87
N GLU A 9 23.14 30.40 33.85
CA GLU A 9 24.46 30.31 33.23
C GLU A 9 25.57 31.04 34.01
N ASN A 10 25.26 32.09 34.79
CA ASN A 10 26.22 32.69 35.74
C ASN A 10 26.67 31.70 36.83
N SER A 11 25.96 30.59 37.04
CA SER A 11 26.43 29.51 37.92
C SER A 11 27.51 28.63 37.28
N VAL A 12 27.75 28.76 35.96
CA VAL A 12 28.58 27.85 35.14
C VAL A 12 29.91 28.50 34.67
N ASN A 13 30.16 29.79 34.95
CA ASN A 13 31.44 30.49 34.68
C ASN A 13 31.99 30.39 33.22
N ASP A 14 31.11 30.43 32.21
CA ASP A 14 31.52 30.42 30.79
C ASP A 14 31.90 31.83 30.27
N TYR A 15 33.18 32.00 29.90
CA TYR A 15 33.73 33.25 29.37
C TYR A 15 33.28 33.59 27.93
N GLY A 16 32.96 32.59 27.10
CA GLY A 16 32.53 32.83 25.71
C GLY A 16 31.15 33.48 25.61
N LEU A 17 30.29 33.14 26.56
CA LEU A 17 28.92 33.64 26.65
C LEU A 17 28.85 35.08 27.17
N GLN A 18 29.80 35.48 28.01
CA GLN A 18 29.90 36.87 28.50
C GLN A 18 30.18 37.85 27.35
N LEU A 19 31.11 37.49 26.45
CA LEU A 19 31.44 38.31 25.27
C LEU A 19 30.26 38.40 24.28
N MET A 20 29.50 37.30 24.12
CA MET A 20 28.27 37.27 23.33
C MET A 20 27.19 38.20 23.91
N LEU A 21 27.03 38.22 25.24
CA LEU A 21 26.08 39.09 25.93
C LEU A 21 26.46 40.57 25.85
N GLU A 22 27.75 40.89 25.96
CA GLU A 22 28.25 42.25 25.79
C GLU A 22 27.91 42.79 24.39
N ASN A 23 28.18 41.99 23.35
CA ASN A 23 27.82 42.32 21.96
C ASN A 23 26.30 42.46 21.76
N THR A 24 25.52 41.64 22.45
CA THR A 24 24.05 41.68 22.37
C THR A 24 23.50 42.98 22.97
N VAL A 25 23.96 43.34 24.17
CA VAL A 25 23.54 44.56 24.87
C VAL A 25 23.94 45.81 24.09
N ILE A 26 25.16 45.83 23.53
CA ILE A 26 25.62 46.90 22.64
C ILE A 26 24.66 47.04 21.43
N SER A 27 24.30 45.93 20.79
CA SER A 27 23.37 45.92 19.64
C SER A 27 21.99 46.46 20.00
N ILE A 28 21.48 46.10 21.18
CA ILE A 28 20.19 46.60 21.69
C ILE A 28 20.27 48.10 21.96
N LEU A 29 21.32 48.57 22.63
CA LEU A 29 21.50 49.99 22.95
C LEU A 29 21.65 50.86 21.68
N ASN A 30 22.39 50.36 20.69
CA ASN A 30 22.50 51.02 19.38
C ASN A 30 21.14 51.16 18.71
N THR A 31 20.28 50.13 18.81
CA THR A 31 18.94 50.15 18.21
C THR A 31 17.98 51.08 18.96
N VAL A 32 18.00 51.06 20.29
CA VAL A 32 17.05 51.80 21.12
C VAL A 32 17.39 53.29 21.14
N TYR A 33 18.66 53.62 21.41
CA TYR A 33 19.13 54.99 21.61
C TYR A 33 19.80 55.61 20.38
N ASN A 34 19.89 54.89 19.24
CA ASN A 34 20.66 55.29 18.06
C ASN A 34 22.13 55.58 18.38
N TYR A 35 22.71 54.81 19.30
CA TYR A 35 24.14 54.87 19.57
C TYR A 35 24.93 54.12 18.49
N GLN A 36 26.24 54.43 18.42
CA GLN A 36 27.22 53.69 17.62
C GLN A 36 28.28 53.09 18.55
N LEU A 37 27.83 52.32 19.53
CA LEU A 37 28.69 51.60 20.46
C LEU A 37 29.36 50.43 19.74
N VAL A 38 30.67 50.28 19.96
CA VAL A 38 31.49 49.16 19.52
C VAL A 38 32.06 48.48 20.77
N ASN A 39 32.20 47.16 20.75
CA ASN A 39 32.78 46.42 21.87
C ASN A 39 34.25 46.85 22.07
N ALA A 40 34.59 47.30 23.28
CA ALA A 40 35.92 47.84 23.59
C ALA A 40 37.01 46.77 23.44
N ASN A 41 36.70 45.50 23.74
CA ASN A 41 37.60 44.36 23.55
C ASN A 41 37.93 44.06 22.08
N SER A 42 37.15 44.60 21.12
CA SER A 42 37.43 44.48 19.69
C SER A 42 38.43 45.53 19.17
N ILE A 43 38.66 46.59 19.94
CA ILE A 43 39.61 47.67 19.63
C ILE A 43 40.97 47.34 20.26
N GLU A 44 40.98 46.96 21.53
CA GLU A 44 42.16 46.51 22.26
C GLU A 44 41.77 45.36 23.19
N TYR A 45 42.50 44.25 23.13
CA TYR A 45 42.19 43.07 23.93
C TYR A 45 42.34 43.39 25.43
N ASN A 46 41.30 43.11 26.23
CA ASN A 46 41.18 43.49 27.65
C ASN A 46 41.18 45.01 27.88
N TYR A 47 40.33 45.74 27.15
CA TYR A 47 40.21 47.19 27.28
C TYR A 47 39.91 47.58 28.75
N PRO A 48 40.66 48.53 29.33
CA PRO A 48 40.53 48.82 30.74
C PRO A 48 39.20 49.52 31.06
N ALA A 49 38.51 48.99 32.07
CA ALA A 49 37.41 49.63 32.80
C ALA A 49 36.04 49.72 32.12
N VAL A 50 35.88 49.45 30.83
CA VAL A 50 34.59 49.53 30.12
C VAL A 50 34.53 48.48 29.01
N ASP A 51 33.32 48.07 28.64
CA ASP A 51 33.08 46.99 27.68
C ASP A 51 32.58 47.50 26.32
N GLY A 52 32.13 48.76 26.22
CA GLY A 52 31.71 49.39 24.97
C GLY A 52 32.07 50.87 24.87
N LEU A 53 32.35 51.35 23.65
CA LEU A 53 32.76 52.74 23.36
C LEU A 53 31.99 53.29 22.16
N CYS A 54 31.57 54.56 22.23
CA CYS A 54 30.93 55.26 21.12
C CYS A 54 31.62 56.61 20.90
N ASN A 55 32.35 56.72 19.79
CA ASN A 55 33.14 57.92 19.45
C ASN A 55 32.23 59.14 19.18
N ASP A 56 31.13 58.95 18.43
CA ASP A 56 30.24 60.04 18.00
C ASP A 56 29.57 60.79 19.18
N ASN A 57 29.28 60.08 20.27
CA ASN A 57 28.58 60.61 21.43
C ASN A 57 29.46 60.71 22.69
N GLY A 58 30.75 60.36 22.59
CA GLY A 58 31.69 60.32 23.71
C GLY A 58 31.27 59.37 24.84
N ILE A 59 30.57 58.27 24.54
CA ILE A 59 30.01 57.36 25.56
C ILE A 59 30.97 56.22 25.86
N ALA A 60 31.24 55.99 27.14
CA ALA A 60 31.89 54.79 27.64
C ALA A 60 30.88 53.93 28.41
N LEU A 61 30.74 52.65 28.07
CA LEU A 61 29.72 51.74 28.60
C LEU A 61 30.37 50.58 29.37
N GLN A 62 30.01 50.42 30.64
CA GLN A 62 30.28 49.19 31.40
C GLN A 62 29.02 48.32 31.45
N ILE A 63 29.14 47.06 31.07
CA ILE A 63 28.13 46.02 31.21
C ILE A 63 28.49 45.18 32.44
N THR A 64 27.54 44.95 33.34
CA THR A 64 27.81 44.19 34.58
C THR A 64 26.59 43.45 35.09
N SER A 65 26.82 42.21 35.57
CA SER A 65 25.81 41.39 36.26
C SER A 65 25.71 41.69 37.76
N THR A 66 26.61 42.52 38.29
CA THR A 66 26.73 42.82 39.72
C THR A 66 26.41 44.28 39.99
N PHE A 67 25.32 44.52 40.74
CA PHE A 67 24.95 45.83 41.26
C PHE A 67 25.47 45.99 42.70
N ASN A 68 26.75 46.39 42.85
CA ASN A 68 27.41 46.58 44.15
C ASN A 68 28.21 47.90 44.14
N LYS A 69 28.11 48.70 45.22
CA LYS A 69 28.89 49.93 45.47
C LYS A 69 30.37 49.76 45.10
N THR A 70 30.98 48.68 45.58
CA THR A 70 32.42 48.41 45.39
C THR A 70 32.79 48.27 43.91
N LYS A 71 31.92 47.61 43.13
CA LYS A 71 32.12 47.41 41.69
C LYS A 71 32.01 48.73 40.93
N ILE A 72 30.96 49.51 41.19
CA ILE A 72 30.72 50.81 40.53
C ILE A 72 31.87 51.77 40.81
N ILE A 73 32.28 51.94 42.08
CA ILE A 73 33.41 52.80 42.44
C ILE A 73 34.73 52.29 41.83
N SER A 74 34.94 50.98 41.81
CA SER A 74 36.15 50.41 41.18
C SER A 74 36.20 50.70 39.68
N THR A 75 35.08 50.62 38.98
CA THR A 75 34.97 50.95 37.56
C THR A 75 35.25 52.44 37.32
N VAL A 76 34.64 53.33 38.12
CA VAL A 76 34.88 54.79 38.04
C VAL A 76 36.36 55.11 38.28
N LYS A 77 36.99 54.52 39.31
CA LYS A 77 38.43 54.73 39.58
C LYS A 77 39.30 54.23 38.43
N LYS A 78 38.99 53.09 37.82
CA LYS A 78 39.73 52.57 36.66
C LYS A 78 39.54 53.45 35.41
N TYR A 79 38.32 53.92 35.18
CA TYR A 79 37.99 54.84 34.08
C TYR A 79 38.75 56.18 34.20
N LEU A 80 38.90 56.70 35.42
CA LEU A 80 39.73 57.88 35.70
C LEU A 80 41.23 57.60 35.61
N LYS A 81 41.70 56.48 36.16
CA LYS A 81 43.13 56.09 36.18
C LYS A 81 43.68 55.89 34.76
N ASN A 82 42.89 55.29 33.88
CA ASN A 82 43.28 54.99 32.50
C ASN A 82 42.91 56.12 31.53
N GLU A 83 42.51 57.28 32.04
CA GLU A 83 42.21 58.49 31.27
C GLU A 83 41.19 58.34 30.13
N VAL A 84 40.32 57.32 30.19
CA VAL A 84 39.28 57.05 29.16
C VAL A 84 38.33 58.24 29.00
N TYR A 85 38.13 59.01 30.08
CA TYR A 85 37.33 60.24 30.08
C TYR A 85 37.82 61.35 29.14
N LYS A 86 39.08 61.33 28.70
CA LYS A 86 39.61 62.33 27.77
C LYS A 86 39.01 62.17 26.37
N THR A 87 38.66 60.95 25.97
CA THR A 87 38.08 60.64 24.66
C THR A 87 36.58 60.36 24.75
N HIS A 88 36.11 59.86 25.89
CA HIS A 88 34.71 59.49 26.11
C HIS A 88 34.28 59.98 27.50
N ASP A 89 33.77 61.20 27.60
CA ASP A 89 33.44 61.88 28.86
C ASP A 89 32.09 61.45 29.48
N ASN A 90 31.29 60.61 28.80
CA ASN A 90 29.99 60.14 29.27
C ASN A 90 30.01 58.67 29.70
N LEU A 91 30.26 58.40 30.98
CA LEU A 91 30.23 57.05 31.54
C LEU A 91 28.80 56.56 31.82
N LYS A 92 28.44 55.40 31.25
CA LYS A 92 27.18 54.68 31.44
C LYS A 92 27.40 53.26 31.95
N PHE A 93 26.42 52.74 32.66
CA PHE A 93 26.38 51.37 33.15
C PHE A 93 25.13 50.65 32.65
N PHE A 94 25.30 49.47 32.07
CA PHE A 94 24.22 48.53 31.79
C PHE A 94 24.24 47.41 32.82
N PHE A 95 23.18 47.31 33.61
CA PHE A 95 23.01 46.28 34.62
C PHE A 95 22.17 45.13 34.08
N LEU A 96 22.73 43.92 34.14
CA LEU A 96 22.05 42.71 33.70
C LEU A 96 21.03 42.19 34.73
N LYS A 97 21.06 42.73 35.96
CA LYS A 97 20.09 42.50 37.05
C LYS A 97 19.35 43.81 37.35
N ASP A 98 18.18 43.69 37.97
CA ASP A 98 17.34 44.84 38.33
C ASP A 98 18.12 45.85 39.19
N ILE A 99 18.04 47.13 38.80
CA ILE A 99 18.65 48.24 39.54
C ILE A 99 17.94 48.39 40.90
N ARG A 100 18.71 48.34 41.99
CA ARG A 100 18.22 48.66 43.36
C ARG A 100 18.52 50.12 43.70
N SER A 101 17.84 50.69 44.70
CA SER A 101 18.18 52.02 45.21
C SER A 101 19.58 52.02 45.84
N ILE A 102 20.41 53.00 45.46
CA ILE A 102 21.73 53.24 46.07
C ILE A 102 21.58 54.32 47.15
N ASN A 103 22.33 54.18 48.26
CA ASN A 103 22.36 55.21 49.30
C ASN A 103 22.96 56.54 48.75
N LYS A 104 22.37 57.67 49.15
CA LYS A 104 22.76 59.04 48.73
C LYS A 104 24.25 59.33 48.94
N ASP A 105 24.86 58.77 49.98
CA ASP A 105 26.29 58.96 50.28
C ASP A 105 27.21 58.37 49.22
N THR A 106 26.79 57.26 48.59
CA THR A 106 27.56 56.61 47.52
C THR A 106 27.46 57.39 46.20
N ILE A 107 26.30 57.99 45.94
CA ILE A 107 26.11 58.87 44.78
C ILE A 107 26.99 60.11 44.92
N LYS A 108 27.00 60.75 46.09
CA LYS A 108 27.91 61.87 46.40
C LYS A 108 29.38 61.50 46.24
N GLU A 109 29.77 60.29 46.66
CA GLU A 109 31.15 59.80 46.49
C GLU A 109 31.54 59.66 45.01
N ILE A 110 30.65 59.13 44.16
CA ILE A 110 30.85 59.02 42.71
C ILE A 110 30.90 60.40 42.05
N GLU A 111 29.96 61.29 42.39
CA GLU A 111 29.92 62.67 41.90
C GLU A 111 31.20 63.42 42.27
N THR A 112 31.68 63.29 43.51
CA THR A 112 32.92 63.94 43.95
C THR A 112 34.14 63.47 43.14
N LEU A 113 34.22 62.18 42.82
CA LEU A 113 35.32 61.62 42.01
C LEU A 113 35.27 62.10 40.55
N LEU A 114 34.08 62.25 39.98
CA LEU A 114 33.88 62.64 38.58
C LEU A 114 33.94 64.17 38.36
N VAL A 115 33.45 64.96 39.32
CA VAL A 115 33.51 66.43 39.31
C VAL A 115 34.95 66.94 39.31
N GLN A 116 35.89 66.23 39.97
CA GLN A 116 37.34 66.54 39.91
C GLN A 116 37.90 66.59 38.48
N LYS A 117 37.18 66.01 37.51
CA LYS A 117 37.56 65.97 36.09
C LYS A 117 36.49 66.59 35.16
N ASN A 118 35.58 67.42 35.68
CA ASN A 118 34.47 68.05 34.94
C ASN A 118 33.47 67.07 34.29
N ILE A 119 33.34 65.85 34.78
CA ILE A 119 32.42 64.85 34.23
C ILE A 119 31.06 64.92 34.93
N ARG A 120 29.98 65.03 34.14
CA ARG A 120 28.60 65.04 34.67
C ARG A 120 28.09 63.61 34.86
N PHE A 121 27.50 63.34 36.02
CA PHE A 121 26.90 62.05 36.33
C PHE A 121 25.46 62.25 36.80
N ASP A 122 24.51 61.59 36.15
CA ASP A 122 23.11 61.54 36.58
C ASP A 122 22.67 60.07 36.65
N GLN A 123 22.33 59.61 37.85
CA GLN A 123 21.95 58.23 38.10
C GLN A 123 20.83 57.74 37.17
N LYS A 124 19.82 58.58 36.88
CA LYS A 124 18.65 58.16 36.08
C LYS A 124 19.00 57.91 34.61
N THR A 125 20.01 58.61 34.10
CA THR A 125 20.39 58.54 32.68
C THR A 125 21.68 57.74 32.45
N CYS A 126 22.50 57.58 33.49
CA CYS A 126 23.74 56.80 33.45
C CYS A 126 23.54 55.31 33.79
N PHE A 127 22.50 54.94 34.53
CA PHE A 127 22.19 53.54 34.84
C PHE A 127 21.03 53.03 33.99
N ILE A 128 21.31 51.99 33.22
CA ILE A 128 20.38 51.38 32.29
C ILE A 128 20.23 49.90 32.66
N ASP A 129 19.01 49.40 32.68
CA ASP A 129 18.73 47.96 32.73
C ASP A 129 17.65 47.61 31.70
N TYR A 130 17.23 46.35 31.68
CA TYR A 130 16.17 45.89 30.77
C TYR A 130 14.82 46.59 30.98
N ASP A 131 14.53 47.07 32.20
CA ASP A 131 13.27 47.76 32.49
C ASP A 131 13.34 49.18 31.92
N THR A 132 14.50 49.85 32.02
CA THR A 132 14.76 51.13 31.34
C THR A 132 14.63 51.01 29.81
N ILE A 133 15.13 49.91 29.21
CA ILE A 133 14.98 49.64 27.77
C ILE A 133 13.51 49.46 27.39
N TYR A 134 12.78 48.64 28.17
CA TYR A 134 11.37 48.40 27.92
C TYR A 134 10.55 49.68 28.03
N GLN A 135 10.76 50.46 29.10
CA GLN A 135 10.11 51.76 29.27
C GLN A 135 10.41 52.69 28.10
N LYS A 136 11.67 52.76 27.67
CA LYS A 136 12.07 53.59 26.53
C LYS A 136 11.37 53.18 25.23
N LEU A 137 11.33 51.89 24.91
CA LEU A 137 10.62 51.36 23.73
C LEU A 137 9.11 51.61 23.81
N TYR A 138 8.52 51.42 25.00
CA TYR A 138 7.11 51.67 25.25
C TYR A 138 6.73 53.13 25.05
N TYR A 139 7.54 54.06 25.55
CA TYR A 139 7.30 55.50 25.39
C TYR A 139 7.61 56.01 23.98
N ASP A 140 8.63 55.46 23.31
CA ASP A 140 8.98 55.87 21.94
C ASP A 140 7.92 55.41 20.91
N GLN A 141 7.13 54.39 21.23
CA GLN A 141 6.10 53.77 20.36
C GLN A 141 6.60 53.43 18.94
N ASP A 142 7.91 53.24 18.78
CA ASP A 142 8.54 52.91 17.51
C ASP A 142 8.53 51.39 17.30
N VAL A 143 7.60 50.95 16.45
CA VAL A 143 7.41 49.54 16.11
C VAL A 143 8.66 48.95 15.44
N SER A 144 9.39 49.75 14.64
CA SER A 144 10.59 49.28 13.94
C SER A 144 11.73 49.01 14.92
N LYS A 145 11.95 49.91 15.89
CA LYS A 145 12.93 49.66 16.96
C LYS A 145 12.55 48.46 17.79
N THR A 146 11.27 48.31 18.14
CA THR A 146 10.76 47.18 18.92
C THR A 146 11.01 45.85 18.20
N GLN A 147 10.72 45.79 16.90
CA GLN A 147 10.92 44.60 16.07
C GLN A 147 12.41 44.23 15.96
N LYS A 148 13.30 45.20 15.71
CA LYS A 148 14.75 44.97 15.67
C LYS A 148 15.31 44.47 17.00
N VAL A 149 14.81 45.00 18.12
CA VAL A 149 15.22 44.52 19.46
C VAL A 149 14.76 43.08 19.68
N LEU A 150 13.57 42.69 19.22
CA LEU A 150 13.10 41.30 19.28
C LEU A 150 13.98 40.36 18.44
N GLU A 151 14.31 40.74 17.20
CA GLU A 151 15.22 39.98 16.33
C GLU A 151 16.59 39.73 16.98
N ILE A 152 17.16 40.74 17.64
CA ILE A 152 18.43 40.63 18.36
C ILE A 152 18.32 39.64 19.54
N ILE A 153 17.21 39.66 20.27
CA ILE A 153 16.97 38.76 21.41
C ILE A 153 16.78 37.31 20.95
N ASP A 154 16.02 37.09 19.88
CA ASP A 154 15.71 35.76 19.34
C ASP A 154 16.98 35.06 18.84
N LYS A 155 17.87 35.81 18.17
CA LYS A 155 19.19 35.31 17.72
C LYS A 155 20.04 34.76 18.87
N VAL A 156 19.90 35.30 20.08
CA VAL A 156 20.73 34.97 21.25
C VAL A 156 20.13 33.84 22.08
N LEU A 157 18.80 33.71 22.07
CA LEU A 157 18.11 32.65 22.80
C LEU A 157 18.24 31.28 22.13
N GLY A 158 18.67 31.20 20.86
CA GLY A 158 18.92 29.94 20.15
C GLY A 158 17.65 29.15 19.82
N VAL A 159 16.49 29.81 19.90
CA VAL A 159 15.19 29.22 19.62
C VAL A 159 14.57 30.03 18.49
N LEU A 160 14.82 29.58 17.26
CA LEU A 160 13.91 29.54 16.09
C LEU A 160 14.74 29.54 14.79
N PRO A 161 14.48 28.61 13.84
CA PRO A 161 14.92 28.73 12.46
C PRO A 161 14.42 30.05 11.84
N THR A 162 15.19 30.58 10.90
CA THR A 162 15.05 31.89 10.23
C THR A 162 13.70 32.17 9.56
N ASP A 163 12.77 31.23 9.59
CA ASP A 163 11.55 31.23 8.78
C ASP A 163 10.26 31.41 9.62
N LYS A 164 10.37 31.69 10.93
CA LYS A 164 9.20 31.80 11.84
C LYS A 164 9.08 33.18 12.49
N ILE A 165 7.97 33.88 12.25
CA ILE A 165 7.68 35.22 12.80
C ILE A 165 6.98 35.12 14.18
N SER A 166 7.64 35.70 15.18
CA SER A 166 7.23 36.28 16.47
C SER A 166 6.37 35.48 17.48
N GLY A 167 6.94 35.26 18.67
CA GLY A 167 6.27 35.32 19.97
C GLY A 167 5.24 34.24 20.32
N PHE A 168 5.70 33.11 20.87
CA PHE A 168 4.92 32.04 21.53
C PHE A 168 3.73 31.48 20.72
N THR A 169 4.02 30.72 19.66
CA THR A 169 3.00 29.89 18.98
C THR A 169 2.26 29.04 20.02
N SER A 170 0.93 29.13 20.02
CA SER A 170 0.06 28.43 20.97
C SER A 170 -1.03 27.67 20.23
N ILE A 171 -1.28 26.43 20.64
CA ILE A 171 -2.29 25.52 20.07
C ILE A 171 -3.26 25.11 21.17
N GLY A 172 -4.56 25.18 20.90
CA GLY A 172 -5.57 24.56 21.76
C GLY A 172 -5.96 23.17 21.27
N VAL A 173 -6.02 22.17 22.16
CA VAL A 173 -6.43 20.80 21.81
C VAL A 173 -7.72 20.47 22.56
N SER A 174 -8.79 20.21 21.80
CA SER A 174 -10.13 19.90 22.31
C SER A 174 -10.48 18.44 22.03
N PHE A 175 -10.83 17.69 23.07
CA PHE A 175 -11.09 16.25 23.02
C PHE A 175 -11.97 15.82 24.20
N GLU A 176 -12.46 14.58 24.19
CA GLU A 176 -13.20 13.95 25.31
C GLU A 176 -12.38 12.83 25.95
N ASN A 177 -12.72 12.45 27.18
CA ASN A 177 -11.90 11.55 27.99
C ASN A 177 -11.70 10.14 27.42
N ASP A 178 -12.54 9.68 26.49
CA ASP A 178 -12.35 8.40 25.79
C ASP A 178 -11.13 8.38 24.86
N GLU A 179 -10.62 9.55 24.46
CA GLU A 179 -9.45 9.68 23.58
C GLU A 179 -8.18 10.13 24.31
N ILE A 180 -8.11 10.00 25.65
CA ILE A 180 -6.96 10.45 26.46
C ILE A 180 -5.64 9.86 25.98
N GLN A 181 -5.59 8.55 25.69
CA GLN A 181 -4.36 7.87 25.31
C GLN A 181 -3.84 8.36 23.95
N ASN A 182 -4.70 8.43 22.94
CA ASN A 182 -4.32 8.91 21.62
C ASN A 182 -3.97 10.41 21.64
N THR A 183 -4.74 11.20 22.39
CA THR A 183 -4.46 12.64 22.59
C THR A 183 -3.10 12.88 23.25
N LYS A 184 -2.70 12.01 24.19
CA LYS A 184 -1.38 12.08 24.83
C LYS A 184 -0.25 12.04 23.79
N LEU A 185 -0.34 11.17 22.80
CA LEU A 185 0.68 11.04 21.75
C LEU A 185 0.77 12.31 20.88
N VAL A 186 -0.38 12.89 20.52
CA VAL A 186 -0.44 14.15 19.76
C VAL A 186 0.20 15.29 20.54
N ILE A 187 -0.16 15.43 21.82
CA ILE A 187 0.38 16.49 22.68
C ILE A 187 1.87 16.31 22.90
N ASP A 188 2.34 15.09 23.17
CA ASP A 188 3.76 14.79 23.33
C ASP A 188 4.58 15.27 22.11
N SER A 189 4.10 14.96 20.89
CA SER A 189 4.74 15.43 19.67
C SER A 189 4.77 16.95 19.54
N ILE A 190 3.68 17.65 19.89
CA ILE A 190 3.63 19.13 19.84
C ILE A 190 4.57 19.76 20.89
N LEU A 191 4.62 19.21 22.11
CA LEU A 191 5.45 19.73 23.20
C LEU A 191 6.95 19.61 22.87
N LYS A 192 7.38 18.51 22.24
CA LYS A 192 8.77 18.32 21.79
C LYS A 192 9.23 19.38 20.78
N GLN A 193 8.30 20.06 20.12
CA GLN A 193 8.59 21.16 19.20
C GLN A 193 8.61 22.54 19.88
N GLY A 194 8.46 22.59 21.21
CA GLY A 194 8.51 23.82 22.01
C GLY A 194 7.28 24.72 21.87
N ILE A 195 6.11 24.13 21.56
CA ILE A 195 4.87 24.86 21.31
C ILE A 195 3.95 24.81 22.53
N ASN A 196 3.44 25.98 22.94
CA ASN A 196 2.51 26.07 24.06
C ASN A 196 1.18 25.37 23.71
N THR A 197 0.80 24.36 24.48
CA THR A 197 -0.37 23.52 24.22
C THR A 197 -1.41 23.69 25.32
N TYR A 198 -2.62 24.10 24.95
CA TYR A 198 -3.71 24.39 25.87
C TYR A 198 -4.75 23.26 25.86
N ILE A 199 -5.11 22.75 27.03
CA ILE A 199 -6.10 21.67 27.20
C ILE A 199 -7.11 21.97 28.31
N THR A 200 -8.25 21.28 28.25
CA THR A 200 -9.34 21.36 29.25
C THR A 200 -9.48 20.11 30.11
N SER A 201 -8.69 19.06 29.86
CA SER A 201 -8.73 17.81 30.64
C SER A 201 -7.71 17.84 31.78
N GLU A 202 -8.20 17.80 33.02
CA GLU A 202 -7.35 17.75 34.22
C GLU A 202 -6.62 16.40 34.32
N GLU A 203 -7.27 15.32 33.88
CA GLU A 203 -6.71 13.96 33.89
C GLU A 203 -5.47 13.88 33.00
N LEU A 204 -5.57 14.36 31.75
CA LEU A 204 -4.43 14.37 30.84
C LEU A 204 -3.31 15.29 31.36
N TYR A 205 -3.65 16.47 31.90
CA TYR A 205 -2.66 17.39 32.48
C TYR A 205 -1.83 16.73 33.60
N LYS A 206 -2.48 16.00 34.50
CA LYS A 206 -1.79 15.26 35.58
C LYS A 206 -0.84 14.19 35.03
N SER A 207 -1.20 13.55 33.91
CA SER A 207 -0.39 12.49 33.29
C SER A 207 0.95 12.97 32.68
N PHE A 208 1.12 14.30 32.51
CA PHE A 208 2.32 14.91 31.94
C PHE A 208 3.24 15.56 32.99
N LYS A 209 2.93 15.48 34.30
CA LYS A 209 3.70 16.19 35.35
C LYS A 209 5.20 15.85 35.39
N GLU A 210 5.58 14.63 35.00
CA GLU A 210 6.97 14.18 34.96
C GLU A 210 7.62 14.35 33.57
N HIS A 211 6.89 14.94 32.61
CA HIS A 211 7.36 15.14 31.25
C HIS A 211 8.41 16.26 31.18
N LYS A 212 9.48 16.05 30.39
CA LYS A 212 10.59 17.01 30.26
C LYS A 212 10.14 18.40 29.79
N ASP A 213 9.16 18.44 28.90
CA ASP A 213 8.63 19.66 28.27
C ASP A 213 7.28 20.09 28.88
N PHE A 214 6.98 19.69 30.12
CA PHE A 214 5.72 19.97 30.80
C PHE A 214 5.39 21.48 30.90
N ASP A 215 6.41 22.33 30.96
CA ASP A 215 6.26 23.79 31.05
C ASP A 215 5.50 24.40 29.85
N TYR A 216 5.45 23.69 28.71
CA TYR A 216 4.70 24.09 27.53
C TYR A 216 3.23 23.65 27.57
N LEU A 217 2.81 22.80 28.53
CA LEU A 217 1.44 22.31 28.66
C LEU A 217 0.64 23.17 29.64
N ILE A 218 -0.52 23.68 29.21
CA ILE A 218 -1.32 24.64 29.96
C ILE A 218 -2.75 24.12 30.11
N PHE A 219 -3.19 23.94 31.35
CA PHE A 219 -4.57 23.61 31.67
C PHE A 219 -5.38 24.90 31.88
N THR A 220 -6.48 25.08 31.15
CA THR A 220 -7.38 26.22 31.33
C THR A 220 -8.82 25.90 30.97
N ASN A 221 -9.76 26.43 31.76
CA ASN A 221 -11.19 26.40 31.48
C ASN A 221 -11.77 27.81 31.27
N GLU A 222 -10.94 28.85 31.31
CA GLU A 222 -11.36 30.25 31.22
C GLU A 222 -11.25 30.79 29.79
N ALA A 223 -12.33 31.38 29.27
CA ALA A 223 -12.39 31.92 27.92
C ALA A 223 -11.42 33.09 27.65
N THR A 224 -11.09 33.88 28.67
CA THR A 224 -10.14 35.01 28.57
C THR A 224 -8.71 34.54 28.32
N LYS A 225 -8.32 33.40 28.92
CA LYS A 225 -6.98 32.80 28.81
C LYS A 225 -6.73 32.09 27.47
N ILE A 226 -7.70 32.02 26.58
CA ILE A 226 -7.57 31.34 25.27
C ILE A 226 -7.73 32.29 24.07
N GLN A 227 -7.92 33.59 24.31
CA GLN A 227 -8.19 34.58 23.25
C GLN A 227 -7.02 34.81 22.29
N HIS A 228 -5.79 34.64 22.79
CA HIS A 228 -4.57 34.78 22.01
C HIS A 228 -4.25 33.57 21.13
N ILE A 229 -4.88 32.42 21.41
CA ILE A 229 -4.68 31.18 20.64
C ILE A 229 -5.30 31.35 19.25
N LYS A 230 -4.49 31.10 18.23
CA LYS A 230 -4.89 31.22 16.82
C LYS A 230 -5.17 29.88 16.16
N HIS A 231 -4.65 28.78 16.72
CA HIS A 231 -4.68 27.45 16.10
C HIS A 231 -5.28 26.44 17.08
N PHE A 232 -6.15 25.57 16.58
CA PHE A 232 -6.78 24.53 17.39
C PHE A 232 -6.84 23.19 16.67
N ILE A 233 -6.73 22.12 17.44
CA ILE A 233 -6.95 20.74 17.03
C ILE A 233 -8.17 20.22 17.78
N ILE A 234 -9.11 19.62 17.05
CA ILE A 234 -10.25 18.89 17.62
C ILE A 234 -10.05 17.42 17.33
N ILE A 235 -10.05 16.60 18.39
CA ILE A 235 -9.99 15.14 18.29
C ILE A 235 -11.41 14.61 18.47
N LEU A 236 -11.99 14.08 17.39
CA LEU A 236 -13.34 13.55 17.36
C LEU A 236 -13.38 12.09 17.83
N SER A 237 -14.42 11.81 18.60
CA SER A 237 -14.91 10.48 18.96
C SER A 237 -16.43 10.48 18.98
N ASP A 238 -17.07 9.31 18.99
CA ASP A 238 -18.53 9.22 19.11
C ASP A 238 -19.05 9.88 20.42
N LYS A 239 -18.25 9.82 21.48
CA LYS A 239 -18.53 10.50 22.75
C LYS A 239 -18.37 12.01 22.63
N TYR A 240 -17.31 12.49 21.96
CA TYR A 240 -17.14 13.91 21.68
C TYR A 240 -18.33 14.47 20.90
N ILE A 241 -18.77 13.77 19.85
CA ILE A 241 -19.90 14.20 19.03
C ILE A 241 -21.17 14.31 19.87
N SER A 242 -21.51 13.26 20.62
CA SER A 242 -22.72 13.25 21.45
C SER A 242 -22.70 14.34 22.54
N CYS A 243 -21.54 14.58 23.16
CA CYS A 243 -21.41 15.52 24.28
C CYS A 243 -21.30 16.99 23.86
N ASN A 244 -20.74 17.27 22.69
CA ASN A 244 -20.30 18.60 22.29
C ASN A 244 -20.88 19.10 20.96
N LEU A 245 -21.32 18.22 20.05
CA LEU A 245 -21.73 18.57 18.68
C LEU A 245 -23.18 18.20 18.33
N ALA A 246 -23.80 17.29 19.10
CA ALA A 246 -25.18 16.85 18.87
C ALA A 246 -26.23 17.75 19.54
N ASN A 247 -26.10 18.03 20.85
CA ASN A 247 -27.17 18.70 21.62
C ASN A 247 -26.70 19.83 22.55
N SER A 248 -25.47 19.77 23.08
CA SER A 248 -24.96 20.76 24.04
C SER A 248 -23.50 21.09 23.76
N LEU A 249 -23.11 22.35 23.89
CA LEU A 249 -21.70 22.74 23.88
C LEU A 249 -21.17 22.70 25.31
N LYS A 250 -20.41 21.66 25.69
CA LYS A 250 -19.83 21.54 27.04
C LYS A 250 -18.40 22.08 27.09
N CYS A 251 -17.55 21.68 26.14
CA CYS A 251 -16.15 22.09 26.06
C CYS A 251 -15.98 23.60 25.86
N SER A 252 -15.19 24.23 26.73
CA SER A 252 -14.90 25.68 26.69
C SER A 252 -14.06 26.08 25.48
N LEU A 253 -13.10 25.24 25.07
CA LEU A 253 -12.34 25.43 23.83
C LEU A 253 -13.27 25.37 22.62
N LEU A 254 -14.16 24.38 22.55
CA LEU A 254 -15.12 24.27 21.45
C LEU A 254 -16.10 25.45 21.41
N LYS A 255 -16.60 25.91 22.56
CA LYS A 255 -17.42 27.13 22.64
C LYS A 255 -16.69 28.32 22.05
N TYR A 256 -15.43 28.53 22.41
CA TYR A 256 -14.60 29.59 21.85
C TYR A 256 -14.40 29.39 20.34
N ILE A 257 -14.04 28.18 19.91
CA ILE A 257 -13.88 27.81 18.49
C ILE A 257 -15.17 28.08 17.69
N ILE A 258 -16.36 27.88 18.25
CA ILE A 258 -17.65 28.17 17.58
C ILE A 258 -17.97 29.67 17.60
N ASN A 259 -17.92 30.30 18.77
CA ASN A 259 -18.26 31.72 18.94
C ASN A 259 -17.33 32.64 18.14
N GLU A 260 -16.04 32.33 18.14
CA GLU A 260 -15.02 33.06 17.40
C GLU A 260 -14.78 32.48 16.01
N SER A 261 -15.47 31.36 15.70
CA SER A 261 -15.43 30.59 14.46
C SER A 261 -14.03 30.11 14.02
N VAL A 262 -13.02 30.12 14.91
CA VAL A 262 -11.59 29.85 14.59
C VAL A 262 -11.40 28.64 13.68
N LYS A 263 -10.49 28.75 12.70
CA LYS A 263 -10.11 27.61 11.84
C LYS A 263 -9.44 26.54 12.68
N THR A 264 -9.91 25.31 12.55
CA THR A 264 -9.48 24.17 13.39
C THR A 264 -9.15 22.98 12.52
N LYS A 265 -8.07 22.27 12.81
CA LYS A 265 -7.85 20.94 12.24
C LYS A 265 -8.69 19.95 13.03
N ILE A 266 -9.44 19.12 12.30
CA ILE A 266 -10.32 18.12 12.89
C ILE A 266 -9.73 16.76 12.54
N VAL A 267 -9.49 15.95 13.56
CA VAL A 267 -8.86 14.65 13.43
C VAL A 267 -9.65 13.60 14.19
N ALA A 268 -9.57 12.35 13.77
CA ALA A 268 -10.12 11.23 14.54
C ALA A 268 -9.20 10.02 14.46
N PHE A 269 -9.14 9.27 15.55
CA PHE A 269 -8.44 7.98 15.61
C PHE A 269 -9.34 6.80 15.22
N ASN A 270 -10.63 7.07 15.00
CA ASN A 270 -11.58 6.12 14.45
C ASN A 270 -12.02 6.59 13.06
N ALA A 271 -11.76 5.76 12.05
CA ALA A 271 -12.15 6.01 10.67
C ALA A 271 -13.66 5.99 10.44
N TYR A 272 -14.43 5.36 11.34
CA TYR A 272 -15.87 5.15 11.21
C TYR A 272 -16.62 5.66 12.45
N LEU A 273 -16.83 6.97 12.53
CA LEU A 273 -17.63 7.60 13.58
C LEU A 273 -19.13 7.38 13.34
N LYS A 274 -19.81 6.66 14.22
CA LYS A 274 -21.23 6.30 14.09
C LYS A 274 -22.15 7.51 14.21
N ASN A 275 -21.82 8.43 15.10
CA ASN A 275 -22.66 9.58 15.43
C ASN A 275 -22.46 10.77 14.51
N ILE A 276 -21.69 10.64 13.43
CA ILE A 276 -21.32 11.78 12.58
C ILE A 276 -22.52 12.49 11.93
N LYS A 277 -23.58 11.72 11.63
CA LYS A 277 -24.84 12.27 11.08
C LYS A 277 -25.50 13.24 12.06
N ASN A 278 -25.32 13.04 13.37
CA ASN A 278 -25.93 13.84 14.44
C ASN A 278 -25.22 15.19 14.68
N ILE A 279 -24.11 15.47 13.99
CA ILE A 279 -23.40 16.75 14.11
C ILE A 279 -24.28 17.86 13.51
N GLN A 280 -24.71 18.80 14.36
CA GLN A 280 -25.53 19.94 13.91
C GLN A 280 -24.72 20.92 13.05
N ASN A 281 -23.48 21.19 13.43
CA ASN A 281 -22.59 22.07 12.67
C ASN A 281 -21.67 21.24 11.78
N LYS A 282 -22.10 21.01 10.53
CA LYS A 282 -21.43 20.17 9.53
C LYS A 282 -19.99 20.59 9.22
N ARG A 283 -19.51 21.77 9.65
CA ARG A 283 -18.07 22.09 9.60
C ARG A 283 -17.20 21.09 10.38
N PHE A 284 -17.81 20.33 11.30
CA PHE A 284 -17.15 19.30 12.10
C PHE A 284 -17.44 17.88 11.63
N SER A 285 -18.19 17.67 10.53
CA SER A 285 -18.48 16.33 10.01
C SER A 285 -17.40 15.80 9.08
N THR A 286 -16.39 16.59 8.74
CA THR A 286 -15.23 16.17 7.96
C THR A 286 -13.98 16.23 8.81
N TYR A 287 -13.15 15.20 8.72
CA TYR A 287 -12.00 15.00 9.58
C TYR A 287 -10.92 14.20 8.87
N SER A 288 -9.67 14.42 9.27
CA SER A 288 -8.54 13.58 8.87
C SER A 288 -8.43 12.39 9.81
N PHE A 289 -8.43 11.16 9.28
CA PHE A 289 -8.06 10.00 10.09
C PHE A 289 -6.54 10.02 10.36
N ILE A 290 -6.17 9.69 11.59
CA ILE A 290 -4.79 9.47 12.02
C ILE A 290 -4.78 8.15 12.77
N ASP A 291 -3.88 7.23 12.42
CA ASP A 291 -3.69 6.04 13.24
C ASP A 291 -2.92 6.36 14.53
N ASN A 292 -2.89 5.39 15.44
CA ASN A 292 -2.24 5.56 16.73
C ASN A 292 -0.73 5.24 16.69
N VAL A 293 -0.12 5.18 15.51
CA VAL A 293 1.31 4.89 15.34
C VAL A 293 2.13 6.16 15.62
N PRO A 294 3.11 6.15 16.54
CA PRO A 294 3.85 7.35 16.94
C PRO A 294 4.51 8.11 15.78
N GLU A 295 5.05 7.39 14.79
CA GLU A 295 5.69 7.96 13.60
C GLU A 295 4.69 8.73 12.73
N ASN A 296 3.47 8.21 12.58
CA ASN A 296 2.41 8.86 11.81
C ASN A 296 1.85 10.08 12.53
N ILE A 297 1.78 10.03 13.86
CA ILE A 297 1.41 11.18 14.68
C ILE A 297 2.49 12.27 14.57
N GLN A 298 3.78 11.90 14.61
CA GLN A 298 4.88 12.85 14.43
C GLN A 298 4.81 13.54 13.07
N GLU A 299 4.66 12.78 11.99
CA GLU A 299 4.52 13.33 10.64
C GLU A 299 3.28 14.22 10.53
N PHE A 300 2.14 13.79 11.06
CA PHE A 300 0.93 14.62 11.11
C PHE A 300 1.20 15.96 11.80
N THR A 301 1.87 15.95 12.96
CA THR A 301 2.17 17.18 13.68
C THR A 301 3.18 18.04 12.95
N ASP A 302 4.19 17.46 12.30
CA ASP A 302 5.19 18.20 11.53
C ASP A 302 4.53 18.88 10.31
N ASP A 303 3.68 18.15 9.59
CA ASP A 303 2.94 18.66 8.45
C ASP A 303 1.92 19.72 8.88
N PHE A 304 1.17 19.47 9.95
CA PHE A 304 0.29 20.45 10.58
C PHE A 304 1.09 21.73 10.86
N LEU A 305 2.22 21.63 11.56
CA LEU A 305 2.99 22.79 11.96
C LEU A 305 3.63 23.52 10.77
N LYS A 306 4.11 22.82 9.74
CA LYS A 306 4.55 23.43 8.48
C LYS A 306 3.42 24.22 7.83
N GLU A 307 2.23 23.62 7.70
CA GLU A 307 1.04 24.22 7.09
C GLU A 307 0.53 25.46 7.86
N PHE A 308 0.70 25.49 9.19
CA PHE A 308 0.28 26.61 10.03
C PHE A 308 1.33 27.73 10.16
N LEU A 309 2.61 27.40 10.01
CA LEU A 309 3.71 28.35 10.15
C LEU A 309 4.16 28.95 8.81
N SER A 310 3.81 28.34 7.67
CA SER A 310 4.04 28.92 6.36
C SER A 310 3.17 30.16 6.14
N SER A 311 3.79 31.34 6.08
CA SER A 311 3.12 32.62 5.76
C SER A 311 2.77 32.79 4.27
N LYS A 312 3.17 31.82 3.43
CA LYS A 312 2.81 31.79 2.01
C LYS A 312 1.39 31.23 1.86
N VAL A 313 0.39 32.06 2.16
CA VAL A 313 -0.92 31.77 1.64
C VAL A 313 -0.96 32.25 0.19
N ASN A 314 -1.21 31.33 -0.75
CA ASN A 314 -1.72 31.70 -2.07
C ASN A 314 -3.13 32.29 -1.88
N GLU A 315 -3.22 33.54 -1.46
CA GLU A 315 -4.49 34.28 -1.45
C GLU A 315 -5.06 34.24 -2.87
N VAL A 316 -6.29 33.73 -3.04
CA VAL A 316 -6.98 33.84 -4.33
C VAL A 316 -7.13 35.32 -4.64
N ILE A 317 -6.34 35.83 -5.58
CA ILE A 317 -6.36 37.23 -5.98
C ILE A 317 -7.72 37.48 -6.63
N VAL A 318 -8.62 38.16 -5.92
CA VAL A 318 -9.89 38.56 -6.51
C VAL A 318 -9.62 39.61 -7.57
N ASN A 319 -9.87 39.25 -8.82
CA ASN A 319 -9.90 40.17 -9.95
C ASN A 319 -11.32 40.73 -10.13
N PRO A 320 -11.57 42.01 -9.79
CA PRO A 320 -12.91 42.58 -9.88
C PRO A 320 -13.39 42.83 -11.31
N GLU A 321 -12.54 42.68 -12.33
CA GLU A 321 -13.00 42.62 -13.73
C GLU A 321 -13.67 41.28 -14.03
N ASN A 322 -13.10 40.17 -13.56
CA ASN A 322 -13.70 38.85 -13.73
C ASN A 322 -15.03 38.75 -12.96
N ILE A 323 -15.10 39.28 -11.74
CA ILE A 323 -16.37 39.32 -10.99
C ILE A 323 -17.40 40.21 -11.69
N LYS A 324 -16.97 41.36 -12.26
CA LYS A 324 -17.86 42.22 -13.06
C LYS A 324 -18.44 41.45 -14.24
N SER A 325 -17.63 40.70 -14.98
CA SER A 325 -18.11 39.97 -16.15
C SER A 325 -19.11 38.89 -15.78
N SER A 326 -18.88 38.15 -14.69
CA SER A 326 -19.89 37.24 -14.13
C SER A 326 -21.18 37.93 -13.72
N LEU A 327 -21.10 39.10 -13.08
CA LEU A 327 -22.30 39.87 -12.70
C LEU A 327 -23.10 40.32 -13.92
N ILE A 328 -22.44 40.67 -15.03
CA ILE A 328 -23.11 40.99 -16.30
C ILE A 328 -23.87 39.78 -16.83
N ASN A 329 -23.28 38.58 -16.75
CA ASN A 329 -23.94 37.35 -17.19
C ASN A 329 -25.12 36.96 -16.26
N ILE A 330 -24.98 37.17 -14.94
CA ILE A 330 -26.06 36.95 -13.96
C ILE A 330 -27.22 37.95 -14.16
N ARG A 331 -26.91 39.20 -14.53
CA ARG A 331 -27.89 40.28 -14.73
C ARG A 331 -28.07 40.61 -16.22
N LYS A 332 -28.19 39.58 -17.05
CA LYS A 332 -28.52 39.74 -18.49
C LYS A 332 -29.75 40.64 -18.66
N GLY A 333 -29.66 41.60 -19.56
CA GLY A 333 -30.72 42.58 -19.83
C GLY A 333 -30.62 43.89 -19.06
N PHE A 334 -29.77 43.99 -18.02
CA PHE A 334 -29.50 45.25 -17.32
C PHE A 334 -28.38 46.04 -18.00
N LYS A 335 -28.52 47.37 -18.10
CA LYS A 335 -27.39 48.26 -18.39
C LYS A 335 -26.54 48.39 -17.13
N HIS A 336 -25.24 48.65 -17.28
CA HIS A 336 -24.32 48.77 -16.14
C HIS A 336 -23.37 49.97 -16.26
N LYS A 337 -23.01 50.58 -15.12
CA LYS A 337 -21.96 51.61 -15.02
C LYS A 337 -21.08 51.41 -13.79
N ILE A 338 -19.80 51.76 -13.91
CA ILE A 338 -18.87 51.75 -12.76
C ILE A 338 -19.04 53.08 -12.02
N LEU A 339 -19.42 53.04 -10.74
CA LEU A 339 -19.56 54.25 -9.93
C LEU A 339 -18.25 54.62 -9.24
N LYS A 340 -17.45 53.63 -8.83
CA LYS A 340 -16.19 53.84 -8.14
C LYS A 340 -15.26 52.65 -8.31
N ASN A 341 -13.97 52.90 -8.53
CA ASN A 341 -12.94 51.86 -8.57
C ASN A 341 -11.73 52.35 -7.78
N THR A 342 -11.43 51.71 -6.65
CA THR A 342 -10.32 52.06 -5.76
C THR A 342 -9.39 50.87 -5.56
N LYS A 343 -8.26 51.06 -4.86
CA LYS A 343 -7.40 49.95 -4.46
C LYS A 343 -8.08 48.95 -3.51
N GLN A 344 -9.16 49.34 -2.82
CA GLN A 344 -9.83 48.49 -1.83
C GLN A 344 -11.15 47.88 -2.31
N TYR A 345 -11.89 48.54 -3.19
CA TYR A 345 -13.20 48.08 -3.63
C TYR A 345 -13.60 48.68 -4.99
N LYS A 346 -14.52 47.98 -5.67
CA LYS A 346 -15.12 48.39 -6.94
C LYS A 346 -16.64 48.34 -6.84
N THR A 347 -17.30 49.43 -7.25
CA THR A 347 -18.76 49.59 -7.19
C THR A 347 -19.33 49.62 -8.60
N ILE A 348 -20.32 48.77 -8.85
CA ILE A 348 -20.97 48.57 -10.13
C ILE A 348 -22.48 48.74 -9.93
N LEU A 349 -23.09 49.64 -10.68
CA LEU A 349 -24.55 49.81 -10.73
C LEU A 349 -25.10 49.08 -11.96
N PHE A 350 -26.14 48.28 -11.75
CA PHE A 350 -26.98 47.71 -12.78
C PHE A 350 -28.35 48.39 -12.74
N PHE A 351 -28.88 48.79 -13.90
CA PHE A 351 -30.14 49.51 -13.98
C PHE A 351 -30.94 49.19 -15.25
N MET A 352 -32.26 49.37 -15.20
CA MET A 352 -33.16 49.31 -16.36
C MET A 352 -33.87 50.65 -16.54
N GLU A 353 -33.63 51.32 -17.68
CA GLU A 353 -34.16 52.67 -17.98
C GLU A 353 -35.69 52.74 -17.96
N ASN A 354 -36.38 51.63 -18.23
CA ASN A 354 -37.83 51.59 -18.38
C ASN A 354 -38.59 51.09 -17.14
N MET A 355 -37.92 50.64 -16.08
CA MET A 355 -38.57 49.96 -14.94
C MET A 355 -38.18 50.52 -13.56
N ASP A 356 -37.37 51.58 -13.49
CA ASP A 356 -36.88 52.18 -12.23
C ASP A 356 -36.28 51.15 -11.24
N ILE A 357 -35.59 50.15 -11.78
CA ILE A 357 -34.90 49.11 -10.99
C ILE A 357 -33.40 49.40 -11.04
N GLU A 358 -32.81 49.57 -9.85
CA GLU A 358 -31.37 49.78 -9.65
C GLU A 358 -30.81 48.75 -8.66
N ILE A 359 -29.72 48.08 -9.03
CA ILE A 359 -29.01 47.09 -8.20
C ILE A 359 -27.55 47.47 -8.12
N LEU A 360 -27.03 47.58 -6.90
CA LEU A 360 -25.64 47.92 -6.63
C LEU A 360 -24.84 46.68 -6.24
N TYR A 361 -23.64 46.55 -6.78
CA TYR A 361 -22.64 45.57 -6.35
C TYR A 361 -21.37 46.28 -5.91
N VAL A 362 -20.96 46.06 -4.66
CA VAL A 362 -19.70 46.53 -4.09
C VAL A 362 -18.79 45.32 -3.88
N VAL A 363 -17.81 45.16 -4.77
CA VAL A 363 -16.83 44.07 -4.74
C VAL A 363 -15.58 44.54 -4.00
N LEU A 364 -15.28 43.91 -2.86
CA LEU A 364 -14.07 44.21 -2.08
C LEU A 364 -12.85 43.45 -2.67
N LYS A 365 -11.66 44.05 -2.58
CA LYS A 365 -10.37 43.46 -3.02
C LYS A 365 -9.63 42.88 -1.80
N ASN A 366 -8.74 41.90 -1.98
CA ASN A 366 -8.11 41.12 -0.88
C ASN A 366 -7.55 41.94 0.30
N ARG A 367 -7.07 43.18 0.08
CA ARG A 367 -6.49 44.07 1.10
C ARG A 367 -7.38 45.27 1.46
N PHE A 368 -8.67 45.06 1.61
CA PHE A 368 -9.62 46.13 1.95
C PHE A 368 -9.60 46.50 3.44
N SER A 369 -9.80 47.78 3.76
CA SER A 369 -10.03 48.25 5.13
C SER A 369 -11.51 48.10 5.46
N THR A 370 -11.83 47.28 6.46
CA THR A 370 -13.23 47.06 6.89
C THR A 370 -13.90 48.38 7.31
N LYS A 371 -13.17 49.24 8.03
CA LYS A 371 -13.67 50.54 8.50
C LYS A 371 -13.99 51.48 7.34
N GLU A 372 -13.09 51.57 6.35
CA GLU A 372 -13.30 52.43 5.18
C GLU A 372 -14.43 51.91 4.29
N ALA A 373 -14.50 50.60 4.08
CA ALA A 373 -15.57 49.97 3.32
C ALA A 373 -16.95 50.20 3.97
N ILE A 374 -17.08 50.03 5.29
CA ILE A 374 -18.33 50.30 6.03
C ILE A 374 -18.73 51.77 5.91
N ASN A 375 -17.79 52.71 6.12
CA ASN A 375 -18.09 54.14 5.97
C ASN A 375 -18.58 54.48 4.56
N TYR A 376 -17.94 53.92 3.54
CA TYR A 376 -18.38 54.11 2.15
C TYR A 376 -19.77 53.49 1.89
N LEU A 377 -20.05 52.29 2.41
CA LEU A 377 -21.38 51.68 2.28
C LEU A 377 -22.47 52.50 2.98
N LYS A 378 -22.18 53.10 4.14
CA LYS A 378 -23.09 54.06 4.80
C LYS A 378 -23.37 55.27 3.90
N THR A 379 -22.36 55.81 3.21
CA THR A 379 -22.59 56.90 2.23
C THR A 379 -23.49 56.49 1.08
N LEU A 380 -23.35 55.27 0.55
CA LEU A 380 -24.21 54.77 -0.54
C LEU A 380 -25.65 54.55 -0.09
N SER A 381 -25.86 54.12 1.16
CA SER A 381 -27.20 53.89 1.72
C SER A 381 -28.04 55.15 1.88
N HIS A 382 -27.43 56.34 1.84
CA HIS A 382 -28.15 57.62 1.77
C HIS A 382 -28.68 57.93 0.37
N THR A 383 -28.09 57.34 -0.68
CA THR A 383 -28.42 57.60 -2.09
C THR A 383 -29.25 56.48 -2.71
N PHE A 384 -29.00 55.24 -2.31
CA PHE A 384 -29.64 54.03 -2.85
C PHE A 384 -30.35 53.26 -1.74
N ASN A 385 -31.44 52.57 -2.09
CA ASN A 385 -32.13 51.70 -1.15
C ASN A 385 -31.19 50.58 -0.68
N SER A 386 -31.01 50.47 0.64
CA SER A 386 -30.14 49.47 1.28
C SER A 386 -30.40 48.03 0.82
N LYS A 387 -31.65 47.67 0.49
CA LYS A 387 -32.02 46.34 -0.02
C LYS A 387 -31.44 46.02 -1.39
N ASN A 388 -31.07 47.04 -2.15
CA ASN A 388 -30.51 46.90 -3.50
C ASN A 388 -28.98 46.90 -3.50
N ILE A 389 -28.35 47.04 -2.33
CA ILE A 389 -26.89 47.06 -2.18
C ILE A 389 -26.39 45.66 -1.82
N ASN A 390 -25.67 45.05 -2.75
CA ASN A 390 -25.00 43.76 -2.58
C ASN A 390 -23.51 43.97 -2.34
N VAL A 391 -22.99 43.41 -1.25
CA VAL A 391 -21.58 43.53 -0.88
C VAL A 391 -20.92 42.16 -1.03
N LEU A 392 -19.95 42.07 -1.94
CA LEU A 392 -19.23 40.84 -2.24
C LEU A 392 -17.83 40.90 -1.63
N ILE A 393 -17.57 40.00 -0.69
CA ILE A 393 -16.35 40.00 0.13
C ILE A 393 -15.45 38.81 -0.27
N PRO A 394 -14.15 39.02 -0.52
CA PRO A 394 -13.21 37.92 -0.70
C PRO A 394 -13.03 37.15 0.61
N ARG A 395 -12.97 35.81 0.53
CA ARG A 395 -12.50 35.01 1.68
C ARG A 395 -10.99 35.19 1.82
N ASN A 396 -10.58 35.85 2.90
CA ASN A 396 -9.18 35.92 3.28
C ASN A 396 -8.88 34.81 4.33
N PRO A 397 -7.90 33.94 4.07
CA PRO A 397 -7.53 32.84 4.96
C PRO A 397 -6.94 33.29 6.32
N ASP A 398 -6.42 34.51 6.42
CA ASP A 398 -5.90 35.10 7.67
C ASP A 398 -6.97 35.89 8.45
N HIS A 399 -8.09 36.22 7.81
CA HIS A 399 -9.18 36.88 8.51
C HIS A 399 -9.88 35.86 9.41
N LYS A 400 -10.00 36.17 10.71
CA LYS A 400 -10.85 35.44 11.66
C LYS A 400 -12.32 35.51 11.18
N THR A 401 -12.71 34.61 10.28
CA THR A 401 -14.08 34.10 10.09
C THR A 401 -15.16 35.06 9.60
N ARG A 402 -16.40 34.54 9.50
CA ARG A 402 -17.67 35.24 9.20
C ARG A 402 -17.93 36.49 10.02
N ARG A 403 -17.13 36.80 11.06
CA ARG A 403 -17.15 38.08 11.75
C ARG A 403 -17.07 39.27 10.82
N VAL A 404 -16.31 39.18 9.75
CA VAL A 404 -16.27 40.26 8.75
C VAL A 404 -17.68 40.48 8.20
N ILE A 405 -18.34 39.44 7.69
CA ILE A 405 -19.72 39.51 7.21
C ILE A 405 -20.68 39.97 8.31
N GLN A 406 -20.57 39.43 9.53
CA GLN A 406 -21.44 39.80 10.65
C GLN A 406 -21.25 41.27 11.04
N ASN A 407 -20.02 41.79 11.04
CA ASN A 407 -19.72 43.19 11.30
C ASN A 407 -20.33 44.07 10.21
N PHE A 408 -20.20 43.71 8.93
CA PHE A 408 -20.87 44.42 7.85
C PHE A 408 -22.40 44.37 8.00
N LYS A 409 -22.99 43.21 8.32
CA LYS A 409 -24.44 43.05 8.52
C LYS A 409 -24.95 43.84 9.72
N TYR A 410 -24.23 43.83 10.84
CA TYR A 410 -24.56 44.57 12.06
C TYR A 410 -24.51 46.08 11.83
N GLU A 411 -23.43 46.58 11.21
CA GLU A 411 -23.22 48.01 10.98
C GLU A 411 -24.14 48.61 9.90
N LEU A 412 -24.63 47.79 8.96
CA LEU A 412 -25.41 48.26 7.81
C LEU A 412 -26.91 47.98 7.92
N LYS A 413 -27.36 47.31 8.98
CA LYS A 413 -28.76 47.00 9.37
C LYS A 413 -29.65 46.29 8.33
N HIS A 414 -29.37 46.30 7.02
CA HIS A 414 -30.20 45.68 5.96
C HIS A 414 -29.45 45.29 4.66
N SER A 415 -28.15 44.96 4.70
CA SER A 415 -27.38 44.69 3.47
C SER A 415 -27.27 43.20 3.09
N ASN A 416 -27.39 42.95 1.78
CA ASN A 416 -27.10 41.68 1.13
C ASN A 416 -25.58 41.47 1.08
N VAL A 417 -25.00 40.98 2.17
CA VAL A 417 -23.55 40.74 2.29
C VAL A 417 -23.24 39.25 2.12
N TYR A 418 -22.40 38.94 1.14
CA TYR A 418 -22.02 37.58 0.78
C TYR A 418 -20.49 37.46 0.63
N TYR A 419 -19.98 36.27 0.91
CA TYR A 419 -18.68 35.92 0.33
C TYR A 419 -18.82 35.70 -1.17
N ILE A 420 -17.78 36.02 -1.93
CA ILE A 420 -17.81 35.91 -3.40
C ILE A 420 -18.07 34.47 -3.85
N ASP A 421 -17.43 33.48 -3.24
CA ASP A 421 -17.62 32.05 -3.52
C ASP A 421 -19.05 31.60 -3.26
N GLU A 422 -19.61 31.96 -2.10
CA GLU A 422 -21.00 31.67 -1.74
C GLU A 422 -21.98 32.34 -2.71
N PHE A 423 -21.77 33.62 -3.04
CA PHE A 423 -22.62 34.35 -3.98
C PHE A 423 -22.61 33.73 -5.38
N LEU A 424 -21.42 33.43 -5.89
CA LEU A 424 -21.27 32.80 -7.20
C LEU A 424 -21.99 31.44 -7.23
N PHE A 425 -21.78 30.59 -6.21
CA PHE A 425 -22.47 29.30 -6.15
C PHE A 425 -23.99 29.46 -6.17
N GLU A 426 -24.55 30.30 -5.28
CA GLU A 426 -26.00 30.46 -5.11
C GLU A 426 -26.69 31.05 -6.35
N GLU A 427 -26.08 32.05 -7.00
CA GLU A 427 -26.70 32.74 -8.14
C GLU A 427 -26.42 32.06 -9.50
N THR A 428 -25.46 31.13 -9.58
CA THR A 428 -25.03 30.58 -10.88
C THR A 428 -25.18 29.06 -10.98
N ILE A 429 -24.70 28.28 -9.99
CA ILE A 429 -24.60 26.82 -10.13
C ILE A 429 -25.59 26.05 -9.26
N LYS A 430 -26.05 26.60 -8.13
CA LYS A 430 -26.91 25.88 -7.18
C LYS A 430 -28.15 25.21 -7.79
N ASN A 431 -28.71 25.81 -8.84
CA ASN A 431 -29.93 25.33 -9.50
C ASN A 431 -29.67 24.26 -10.57
N ILE A 432 -28.41 23.91 -10.85
CA ILE A 432 -28.07 22.82 -11.77
C ILE A 432 -28.40 21.51 -11.07
N SER A 433 -29.32 20.75 -11.65
CA SER A 433 -29.73 19.45 -11.12
C SER A 433 -28.60 18.44 -11.28
N GLN A 434 -28.28 17.74 -10.20
CA GLN A 434 -27.34 16.62 -10.15
C GLN A 434 -28.09 15.44 -9.54
N LEU A 435 -28.03 14.28 -10.19
CA LEU A 435 -28.66 13.03 -9.74
C LEU A 435 -27.57 12.07 -9.29
N PRO A 436 -27.81 11.26 -8.24
CA PRO A 436 -26.84 10.25 -7.82
C PRO A 436 -26.56 9.26 -8.96
N ILE A 437 -25.30 8.91 -9.14
CA ILE A 437 -24.81 7.99 -10.17
C ILE A 437 -24.81 6.56 -9.62
N LEU A 438 -24.22 6.35 -8.44
CA LEU A 438 -24.10 5.03 -7.84
C LEU A 438 -25.45 4.54 -7.32
N GLY A 439 -26.15 5.40 -6.55
CA GLY A 439 -27.54 5.15 -6.15
C GLY A 439 -27.78 3.90 -5.30
N VAL A 440 -26.75 3.28 -4.72
CA VAL A 440 -26.86 2.08 -3.86
C VAL A 440 -26.48 2.37 -2.41
N GLU A 441 -27.21 1.74 -1.49
CA GLU A 441 -26.94 1.80 -0.04
C GLU A 441 -25.85 0.80 0.39
N ASP A 442 -25.58 -0.22 -0.42
CA ASP A 442 -24.72 -1.37 -0.09
C ASP A 442 -23.23 -1.13 -0.37
N PHE A 443 -22.76 0.11 -0.25
CA PHE A 443 -21.37 0.48 -0.50
C PHE A 443 -20.45 0.08 0.66
N VAL A 444 -19.52 -0.84 0.39
CA VAL A 444 -18.41 -1.17 1.30
C VAL A 444 -17.30 -0.16 1.14
N LYS A 445 -16.91 0.50 2.23
CA LYS A 445 -15.84 1.51 2.23
C LYS A 445 -14.48 0.83 2.03
N PRO A 446 -13.77 1.08 0.91
CA PRO A 446 -12.52 0.42 0.63
C PRO A 446 -11.37 0.95 1.51
N VAL A 447 -10.28 0.18 1.57
CA VAL A 447 -9.01 0.65 2.13
C VAL A 447 -8.21 1.37 1.06
N ILE A 448 -7.66 2.51 1.42
CA ILE A 448 -6.89 3.38 0.53
C ILE A 448 -5.53 3.59 1.18
N LYS A 449 -4.46 3.68 0.39
CA LYS A 449 -3.14 4.07 0.89
C LYS A 449 -2.66 5.37 0.25
N GLU A 450 -1.96 6.17 1.03
CA GLU A 450 -1.19 7.32 0.53
C GLU A 450 0.26 7.09 0.97
N LYS A 451 1.19 6.99 0.02
CA LYS A 451 2.62 6.71 0.27
C LYS A 451 2.84 5.47 1.17
N GLY A 452 2.07 4.42 0.94
CA GLY A 452 2.14 3.17 1.70
C GLY A 452 1.40 3.19 3.06
N LYS A 453 0.87 4.33 3.50
CA LYS A 453 0.11 4.44 4.76
C LYS A 453 -1.38 4.29 4.51
N ILE A 454 -2.07 3.56 5.38
CA ILE A 454 -3.51 3.41 5.30
C ILE A 454 -4.20 4.73 5.63
N ILE A 455 -5.04 5.17 4.71
CA ILE A 455 -5.97 6.29 4.86
C ILE A 455 -7.39 5.82 4.54
N HIS A 456 -8.38 6.64 4.83
CA HIS A 456 -9.79 6.32 4.57
C HIS A 456 -10.44 7.35 3.65
N LEU A 457 -11.65 7.05 3.18
CA LEU A 457 -12.47 7.94 2.34
C LEU A 457 -12.64 9.35 2.94
N SER A 458 -12.69 9.45 4.28
CA SER A 458 -12.72 10.73 5.00
C SER A 458 -11.53 11.65 4.68
N ASN A 459 -10.35 11.08 4.42
CA ASN A 459 -9.16 11.84 4.05
C ASN A 459 -9.28 12.41 2.64
N ILE A 460 -9.88 11.68 1.70
CA ILE A 460 -10.19 12.21 0.35
C ILE A 460 -11.22 13.33 0.45
N PHE A 461 -12.28 13.17 1.26
CA PHE A 461 -13.25 14.24 1.51
C PHE A 461 -12.58 15.49 2.10
N HIS A 462 -11.67 15.28 3.05
CA HIS A 462 -10.87 16.35 3.63
C HIS A 462 -10.00 17.05 2.56
N TRP A 463 -9.37 16.30 1.67
CA TRP A 463 -8.59 16.85 0.54
C TRP A 463 -9.43 17.69 -0.42
N ILE A 464 -10.66 17.27 -0.73
CA ILE A 464 -11.58 18.02 -1.61
C ILE A 464 -11.98 19.36 -0.98
N ILE A 465 -12.23 19.37 0.34
CA ILE A 465 -12.75 20.54 1.04
C ILE A 465 -11.64 21.52 1.46
N GLU A 466 -10.44 21.02 1.77
CA GLU A 466 -9.37 21.86 2.26
C GLU A 466 -8.66 22.59 1.11
N GLU A 467 -8.78 23.92 1.14
CA GLU A 467 -8.29 24.85 0.11
C GLU A 467 -6.77 24.89 -0.02
N ARG A 468 -6.04 24.43 1.01
CA ARG A 468 -4.57 24.42 1.06
C ARG A 468 -3.95 23.18 0.42
N TYR A 469 -4.73 22.13 0.24
CA TYR A 469 -4.24 20.92 -0.42
C TYR A 469 -4.15 21.13 -1.93
N PRO A 470 -3.33 20.33 -2.61
CA PRO A 470 -3.12 20.46 -4.05
C PRO A 470 -4.44 20.27 -4.81
N SER A 471 -4.56 20.92 -5.97
CA SER A 471 -5.80 20.89 -6.76
C SER A 471 -6.02 19.56 -7.46
N ILE A 472 -5.00 18.73 -7.63
CA ILE A 472 -5.07 17.50 -8.43
C ILE A 472 -4.77 16.28 -7.55
N ALA A 473 -5.61 15.25 -7.67
CA ALA A 473 -5.35 13.93 -7.10
C ALA A 473 -5.63 12.82 -8.11
N ILE A 474 -4.89 11.71 -7.99
CA ILE A 474 -5.02 10.52 -8.82
C ILE A 474 -5.31 9.32 -7.90
N ILE A 475 -6.39 8.60 -8.15
CA ILE A 475 -6.68 7.29 -7.55
C ILE A 475 -6.17 6.22 -8.51
N LYS A 476 -5.17 5.45 -8.07
CA LYS A 476 -4.58 4.34 -8.83
C LYS A 476 -4.93 2.99 -8.21
N ALA A 477 -5.26 2.03 -9.07
CA ALA A 477 -5.48 0.64 -8.71
C ALA A 477 -5.46 -0.24 -9.97
N PRO A 478 -5.27 -1.56 -9.86
CA PRO A 478 -5.54 -2.50 -10.95
C PRO A 478 -7.01 -2.47 -11.43
N GLY A 479 -7.29 -3.17 -12.53
CA GLY A 479 -8.66 -3.37 -13.02
C GLY A 479 -9.52 -4.15 -12.01
N GLY A 480 -10.80 -3.79 -11.90
CA GLY A 480 -11.76 -4.53 -11.04
C GLY A 480 -11.70 -4.25 -9.53
N ILE A 481 -10.86 -3.30 -9.08
CA ILE A 481 -10.73 -2.95 -7.66
C ILE A 481 -11.82 -1.98 -7.14
N GLY A 482 -12.61 -1.37 -8.04
CA GLY A 482 -13.71 -0.47 -7.66
C GLY A 482 -13.38 1.02 -7.68
N LYS A 483 -12.43 1.44 -8.53
CA LYS A 483 -12.08 2.87 -8.74
C LYS A 483 -13.31 3.71 -9.13
N THR A 484 -14.02 3.28 -10.16
CA THR A 484 -15.28 3.89 -10.64
C THR A 484 -16.30 3.99 -9.51
N THR A 485 -16.59 2.88 -8.84
CA THR A 485 -17.54 2.82 -7.71
C THR A 485 -17.16 3.78 -6.57
N LEU A 486 -15.87 3.94 -6.28
CA LEU A 486 -15.38 4.89 -5.27
C LEU A 486 -15.65 6.34 -5.69
N VAL A 487 -15.36 6.72 -6.94
CA VAL A 487 -15.57 8.09 -7.40
C VAL A 487 -17.04 8.43 -7.63
N GLU A 488 -17.87 7.47 -8.04
CA GLU A 488 -19.33 7.61 -8.05
C GLU A 488 -19.86 7.83 -6.63
N LYS A 489 -19.32 7.10 -5.63
CA LYS A 489 -19.68 7.34 -4.22
C LYS A 489 -19.27 8.74 -3.74
N ILE A 490 -18.06 9.20 -4.10
CA ILE A 490 -17.61 10.57 -3.82
C ILE A 490 -18.55 11.58 -4.47
N HIS A 491 -18.94 11.37 -5.72
CA HIS A 491 -19.91 12.22 -6.42
C HIS A 491 -21.23 12.32 -5.63
N ASP A 492 -21.83 11.18 -5.31
CA ASP A 492 -23.13 11.12 -4.63
C ASP A 492 -23.11 11.82 -3.27
N ASP A 493 -22.05 11.62 -2.48
CA ASP A 493 -21.91 12.25 -1.17
C ASP A 493 -21.74 13.78 -1.25
N PHE A 494 -21.14 14.30 -2.33
CA PHE A 494 -20.91 15.74 -2.55
C PHE A 494 -22.07 16.49 -3.20
N ILE A 495 -22.98 15.79 -3.89
CA ILE A 495 -24.21 16.40 -4.45
C ILE A 495 -25.41 16.29 -3.49
N ASP A 496 -25.31 15.44 -2.47
CA ASP A 496 -26.35 15.26 -1.46
C ASP A 496 -26.64 16.59 -0.70
N LYS A 497 -27.87 17.06 -0.85
CA LYS A 497 -28.35 18.31 -0.24
C LYS A 497 -28.38 18.25 1.28
N GLU A 498 -28.48 17.06 1.87
CA GLU A 498 -28.41 16.88 3.34
C GLU A 498 -27.01 17.17 3.89
N ASN A 499 -25.97 16.95 3.07
CA ASN A 499 -24.57 17.19 3.45
C ASN A 499 -24.15 18.67 3.30
N GLN A 500 -25.00 19.51 2.68
CA GLN A 500 -24.81 20.97 2.51
C GLN A 500 -23.50 21.38 1.83
N TYR A 501 -22.85 20.47 1.10
CA TYR A 501 -21.68 20.79 0.30
C TYR A 501 -22.07 21.72 -0.86
N LYS A 502 -21.21 22.70 -1.15
CA LYS A 502 -21.45 23.72 -2.19
C LYS A 502 -20.59 23.42 -3.42
N TYR A 503 -20.87 22.31 -4.08
CA TYR A 503 -20.12 21.87 -5.26
C TYR A 503 -21.02 21.61 -6.46
N LEU A 504 -20.50 21.97 -7.62
CA LEU A 504 -20.79 21.30 -8.87
C LEU A 504 -19.80 20.16 -9.03
N VAL A 505 -20.27 18.92 -9.02
CA VAL A 505 -19.45 17.77 -9.31
C VAL A 505 -19.61 17.43 -10.78
N LEU A 506 -18.54 17.60 -11.55
CA LEU A 506 -18.50 17.30 -12.97
C LEU A 506 -17.94 15.91 -13.15
N PHE A 507 -18.81 14.93 -13.35
CA PHE A 507 -18.42 13.55 -13.62
C PHE A 507 -18.23 13.35 -15.12
N ILE A 508 -17.03 12.94 -15.53
CA ILE A 508 -16.66 12.70 -16.93
C ILE A 508 -16.17 11.27 -17.06
N GLU A 509 -16.90 10.47 -17.82
CA GLU A 509 -16.50 9.12 -18.18
C GLU A 509 -15.50 9.14 -19.34
N ALA A 510 -14.56 8.18 -19.35
CA ALA A 510 -13.62 7.99 -20.45
C ALA A 510 -14.32 7.87 -21.82
N ASN A 511 -15.45 7.18 -21.86
CA ASN A 511 -16.23 6.95 -23.08
C ASN A 511 -16.72 8.26 -23.71
N ASP A 512 -17.27 9.16 -22.90
CA ASP A 512 -17.72 10.48 -23.34
C ASP A 512 -16.54 11.38 -23.72
N PHE A 513 -15.40 11.26 -23.04
CA PHE A 513 -14.18 11.97 -23.39
C PHE A 513 -13.67 11.54 -24.77
N ILE A 514 -13.48 10.23 -24.97
CA ILE A 514 -12.98 9.65 -26.22
C ILE A 514 -13.91 9.98 -27.39
N LYS A 515 -15.23 9.87 -27.21
CA LYS A 515 -16.20 10.20 -28.26
C LYS A 515 -16.08 11.65 -28.75
N ASN A 516 -15.80 12.59 -27.86
CA ASN A 516 -15.74 14.01 -28.17
C ASN A 516 -14.35 14.53 -28.57
N PHE A 517 -13.29 13.82 -28.17
CA PHE A 517 -11.90 14.24 -28.35
C PHE A 517 -11.02 13.24 -29.12
N GLY A 518 -11.55 12.10 -29.57
CA GLY A 518 -10.75 11.05 -30.23
C GLY A 518 -10.11 11.45 -31.56
N LEU A 519 -10.55 12.54 -32.19
CA LEU A 519 -9.98 13.11 -33.41
C LEU A 519 -9.11 14.36 -33.16
N VAL A 520 -9.01 14.80 -31.91
CA VAL A 520 -8.27 16.01 -31.50
C VAL A 520 -6.79 15.68 -31.39
N ASP A 521 -5.93 16.58 -31.84
CA ASP A 521 -4.49 16.42 -31.64
C ASP A 521 -4.10 17.07 -30.30
N PHE A 522 -3.90 16.25 -29.28
CA PHE A 522 -3.54 16.71 -27.95
C PHE A 522 -2.14 17.35 -27.85
N SER A 523 -1.37 17.34 -28.95
CA SER A 523 -0.13 18.10 -29.07
C SER A 523 -0.36 19.60 -29.34
N ASP A 524 -1.52 20.00 -29.90
CA ASP A 524 -1.88 21.41 -30.04
C ASP A 524 -2.49 21.93 -28.73
N GLU A 525 -1.86 22.94 -28.15
CA GLU A 525 -2.27 23.51 -26.87
C GLU A 525 -3.56 24.34 -26.92
N ASN A 526 -4.05 24.69 -28.11
CA ASN A 526 -5.25 25.51 -28.27
C ASN A 526 -6.53 24.69 -28.44
N GLU A 527 -6.44 23.36 -28.60
CA GLU A 527 -7.60 22.52 -28.93
C GLU A 527 -8.38 21.99 -27.70
N TYR A 528 -7.83 22.07 -26.49
CA TYR A 528 -8.50 21.61 -25.27
C TYR A 528 -8.15 22.41 -24.00
N ASP A 529 -9.16 22.68 -23.18
CA ASP A 529 -9.05 23.24 -21.83
C ASP A 529 -10.15 22.68 -20.90
N LEU A 530 -10.13 23.04 -19.62
CA LEU A 530 -11.10 22.53 -18.63
C LEU A 530 -12.55 22.86 -19.01
N TYR A 531 -12.79 24.06 -19.56
CA TYR A 531 -14.13 24.47 -19.97
C TYR A 531 -14.61 23.71 -21.21
N THR A 532 -13.75 23.48 -22.21
CA THR A 532 -14.07 22.73 -23.43
C THR A 532 -14.36 21.27 -23.10
N ILE A 533 -13.61 20.68 -22.17
CA ILE A 533 -13.88 19.34 -21.63
C ILE A 533 -15.27 19.32 -20.98
N PHE A 534 -15.57 20.26 -20.06
CA PHE A 534 -16.89 20.37 -19.45
C PHE A 534 -18.01 20.56 -20.49
N LYS A 535 -17.82 21.46 -21.45
CA LYS A 535 -18.83 21.82 -22.46
C LYS A 535 -19.18 20.64 -23.38
N LYS A 536 -18.19 19.82 -23.77
CA LYS A 536 -18.39 18.70 -24.70
C LYS A 536 -18.79 17.41 -24.00
N CYS A 537 -18.26 17.13 -22.80
CA CYS A 537 -18.43 15.83 -22.14
C CYS A 537 -19.52 15.81 -21.07
N HIS A 538 -20.02 16.96 -20.60
CA HIS A 538 -21.03 17.00 -19.55
C HIS A 538 -22.40 17.44 -20.09
N SER A 539 -23.48 16.78 -19.65
CA SER A 539 -24.86 17.07 -20.08
C SER A 539 -25.29 18.53 -19.84
N GLN A 540 -24.73 19.16 -18.81
CA GLN A 540 -24.98 20.55 -18.43
C GLN A 540 -23.96 21.55 -19.02
N GLY A 541 -23.11 21.10 -19.95
CA GLY A 541 -22.01 21.87 -20.53
C GLY A 541 -22.41 23.19 -21.20
N ASN A 542 -23.67 23.34 -21.61
CA ASN A 542 -24.21 24.55 -22.24
C ASN A 542 -24.86 25.54 -21.24
N ASN A 543 -25.02 25.17 -19.98
CA ASN A 543 -25.74 26.01 -19.00
C ASN A 543 -24.86 27.08 -18.37
N ILE A 544 -23.54 26.86 -18.33
CA ILE A 544 -22.58 27.79 -17.75
C ILE A 544 -21.66 28.25 -18.88
N ASP A 545 -21.46 29.55 -19.01
CA ASP A 545 -20.46 30.09 -19.93
C ASP A 545 -19.03 29.96 -19.36
N GLU A 546 -18.04 30.10 -20.25
CA GLU A 546 -16.62 29.94 -19.92
C GLU A 546 -16.16 30.80 -18.73
N GLN A 547 -16.62 32.04 -18.67
CA GLN A 547 -16.21 32.96 -17.62
C GLN A 547 -16.81 32.58 -16.26
N LEU A 548 -18.10 32.23 -16.24
CA LEU A 548 -18.77 31.73 -15.04
C LEU A 548 -18.17 30.42 -14.55
N PHE A 549 -17.81 29.52 -15.48
CA PHE A 549 -17.13 28.26 -15.17
C PHE A 549 -15.81 28.52 -14.46
N TYR A 550 -14.91 29.28 -15.09
CA TYR A 550 -13.60 29.55 -14.50
C TYR A 550 -13.71 30.30 -13.19
N ASN A 551 -14.61 31.28 -13.06
CA ASN A 551 -14.79 31.99 -11.79
C ASN A 551 -15.30 31.10 -10.66
N ASN A 552 -16.21 30.16 -10.93
CA ASN A 552 -16.64 29.19 -9.92
C ASN A 552 -15.52 28.20 -9.58
N TYR A 553 -14.77 27.72 -10.57
CA TYR A 553 -13.60 26.89 -10.34
C TYR A 553 -12.56 27.62 -9.47
N ARG A 554 -12.26 28.89 -9.74
CA ARG A 554 -11.30 29.71 -8.95
C ARG A 554 -11.64 29.77 -7.47
N HIS A 555 -12.94 29.79 -7.17
CA HIS A 555 -13.48 29.94 -5.83
C HIS A 555 -13.75 28.60 -5.13
N GLY A 556 -13.41 27.46 -5.75
CA GLY A 556 -13.56 26.14 -5.15
C GLY A 556 -14.97 25.55 -5.22
N ASN A 557 -15.84 26.11 -6.07
CA ASN A 557 -17.22 25.64 -6.24
C ASN A 557 -17.36 24.46 -7.20
N ILE A 558 -16.27 24.01 -7.85
CA ILE A 558 -16.27 22.94 -8.85
C ILE A 558 -15.29 21.85 -8.45
N LEU A 559 -15.79 20.61 -8.40
CA LEU A 559 -15.01 19.37 -8.34
C LEU A 559 -15.17 18.67 -9.70
N MET A 560 -14.07 18.40 -10.39
CA MET A 560 -14.09 17.63 -11.63
C MET A 560 -13.56 16.22 -11.37
N ILE A 561 -14.31 15.21 -11.78
CA ILE A 561 -13.96 13.80 -11.68
C ILE A 561 -13.83 13.27 -13.11
N ILE A 562 -12.66 12.75 -13.46
CA ILE A 562 -12.44 12.07 -14.74
C ILE A 562 -12.15 10.60 -14.42
N ASP A 563 -13.12 9.73 -14.73
CA ASP A 563 -13.00 8.29 -14.50
C ASP A 563 -12.47 7.57 -15.74
N GLY A 564 -11.47 6.70 -15.56
CA GLY A 564 -10.92 5.85 -16.62
C GLY A 564 -9.87 6.54 -17.51
N VAL A 565 -8.98 7.37 -16.95
CA VAL A 565 -7.96 8.05 -17.76
C VAL A 565 -7.02 7.07 -18.48
N ASP A 566 -6.82 5.88 -17.93
CA ASP A 566 -6.12 4.77 -18.59
C ASP A 566 -6.75 4.37 -19.93
N GLU A 567 -8.09 4.36 -20.01
CA GLU A 567 -8.82 4.04 -21.25
C GLU A 567 -8.61 5.13 -22.30
N ILE A 568 -8.56 6.40 -21.87
CA ILE A 568 -8.24 7.56 -22.73
C ILE A 568 -6.82 7.42 -23.30
N ILE A 569 -5.82 7.13 -22.45
CA ILE A 569 -4.42 6.95 -22.85
C ILE A 569 -4.27 5.80 -23.85
N SER A 570 -4.97 4.68 -23.62
CA SER A 570 -4.89 3.52 -24.52
C SER A 570 -5.52 3.75 -25.89
N THR A 571 -6.47 4.69 -25.99
CA THR A 571 -7.28 4.89 -27.20
C THR A 571 -6.78 6.07 -28.04
N ILE A 572 -6.46 7.19 -27.39
CA ILE A 572 -6.05 8.43 -28.07
C ILE A 572 -4.52 8.49 -28.11
N THR A 573 -3.95 8.10 -29.26
CA THR A 573 -2.48 8.03 -29.43
C THR A 573 -1.74 9.35 -29.17
N SER A 574 -2.37 10.50 -29.41
CA SER A 574 -1.81 11.84 -29.15
C SER A 574 -1.92 12.26 -27.67
N PHE A 575 -2.74 11.57 -26.86
CA PHE A 575 -2.97 11.94 -25.47
C PHE A 575 -1.82 11.48 -24.58
N ASN A 576 -1.18 12.43 -23.90
CA ASN A 576 -0.12 12.16 -22.94
C ASN A 576 -0.54 12.69 -21.55
N LEU A 577 -0.55 11.80 -20.56
CA LEU A 577 -0.99 12.12 -19.21
C LEU A 577 -0.06 13.14 -18.53
N GLU A 578 1.25 13.04 -18.75
CA GLU A 578 2.23 13.99 -18.19
C GLU A 578 1.99 15.41 -18.74
N THR A 579 1.84 15.58 -20.06
CA THR A 579 1.57 16.90 -20.65
C THR A 579 0.22 17.45 -20.22
N PHE A 580 -0.80 16.59 -20.12
CA PHE A 580 -2.12 16.94 -19.60
C PHE A 580 -2.05 17.44 -18.16
N LEU A 581 -1.37 16.71 -17.27
CA LEU A 581 -1.17 17.08 -15.87
C LEU A 581 -0.31 18.34 -15.73
N ALA A 582 0.75 18.50 -16.53
CA ALA A 582 1.59 19.69 -16.53
C ALA A 582 0.79 20.94 -16.89
N LYS A 583 -0.05 20.86 -17.94
CA LYS A 583 -0.96 21.93 -18.32
C LYS A 583 -1.94 22.25 -17.20
N ILE A 584 -2.66 21.25 -16.68
CA ILE A 584 -3.62 21.46 -15.59
C ILE A 584 -2.95 22.02 -14.34
N SER A 585 -1.74 21.58 -14.01
CA SER A 585 -0.98 22.10 -12.87
C SER A 585 -0.59 23.58 -13.05
N GLN A 586 -0.08 23.95 -14.23
CA GLN A 586 0.19 25.36 -14.57
C GLN A 586 -1.07 26.22 -14.57
N PHE A 587 -2.21 25.64 -14.97
CA PHE A 587 -3.52 26.29 -14.86
C PHE A 587 -3.96 26.41 -13.40
N ALA A 588 -3.81 25.37 -12.57
CA ALA A 588 -4.20 25.35 -11.17
C ALA A 588 -3.46 26.41 -10.34
N GLU A 589 -2.15 26.59 -10.56
CA GLU A 589 -1.34 27.66 -9.94
C GLU A 589 -1.87 29.07 -10.25
N LYS A 590 -2.51 29.26 -11.42
CA LYS A 590 -3.03 30.56 -11.90
C LYS A 590 -4.52 30.75 -11.65
N ILE A 591 -5.29 29.69 -11.44
CA ILE A 591 -6.75 29.70 -11.54
C ILE A 591 -7.46 29.55 -10.19
N GLY A 592 -6.97 28.82 -9.17
CA GLY A 592 -7.57 28.88 -7.81
C GLY A 592 -8.02 27.53 -7.22
N LYS A 593 -9.02 27.53 -6.34
CA LYS A 593 -9.27 26.47 -5.34
C LYS A 593 -10.04 25.23 -5.82
N GLY A 594 -10.37 25.13 -7.11
CA GLY A 594 -11.06 23.97 -7.68
C GLY A 594 -10.24 22.68 -7.55
N LYS A 595 -10.94 21.54 -7.56
CA LYS A 595 -10.34 20.21 -7.39
C LYS A 595 -10.58 19.33 -8.61
N ILE A 596 -9.58 18.53 -8.98
CA ILE A 596 -9.63 17.56 -10.08
C ILE A 596 -9.19 16.21 -9.52
N LEU A 597 -10.07 15.22 -9.64
CA LEU A 597 -9.84 13.84 -9.23
C LEU A 597 -9.81 12.96 -10.47
N LEU A 598 -8.72 12.24 -10.69
CA LEU A 598 -8.54 11.33 -11.81
C LEU A 598 -8.51 9.90 -11.30
N THR A 599 -9.05 8.95 -12.07
CA THR A 599 -8.80 7.52 -11.84
C THR A 599 -7.96 6.95 -12.97
N SER A 600 -7.03 6.05 -12.63
CA SER A 600 -6.20 5.36 -13.62
C SER A 600 -5.72 4.01 -13.11
N ARG A 601 -5.19 3.17 -14.01
CA ARG A 601 -4.48 1.94 -13.61
C ARG A 601 -3.05 2.24 -13.17
N ASP A 602 -2.54 1.44 -12.23
CA ASP A 602 -1.22 1.64 -11.62
C ASP A 602 -0.09 1.75 -12.64
N LEU A 603 -0.17 0.96 -13.73
CA LEU A 603 0.80 0.94 -14.81
C LEU A 603 1.07 2.34 -15.37
N TYR A 604 0.03 3.06 -15.77
CA TYR A 604 0.15 4.39 -16.37
C TYR A 604 0.65 5.46 -15.39
N VAL A 605 0.38 5.28 -14.08
CA VAL A 605 0.87 6.20 -13.06
C VAL A 605 2.35 5.95 -12.74
N LYS A 606 2.81 4.68 -12.80
CA LYS A 606 4.23 4.35 -12.70
C LYS A 606 5.03 4.96 -13.85
N ASP A 607 4.48 4.95 -15.07
CA ASP A 607 5.15 5.53 -16.25
C ASP A 607 5.46 7.03 -16.09
N ILE A 608 4.67 7.75 -15.30
CA ILE A 608 4.88 9.18 -15.01
C ILE A 608 5.46 9.44 -13.62
N GLU A 609 5.95 8.42 -12.91
CA GLU A 609 6.42 8.57 -11.52
C GLU A 609 7.62 9.51 -11.41
N SER A 610 8.53 9.51 -12.40
CA SER A 610 9.63 10.48 -12.47
C SER A 610 9.15 11.91 -12.64
N PHE A 611 8.09 12.12 -13.42
CA PHE A 611 7.43 13.41 -13.58
C PHE A 611 6.74 13.83 -12.27
N LEU A 612 5.97 12.94 -11.65
CA LEU A 612 5.32 13.22 -10.37
C LEU A 612 6.34 13.61 -9.29
N ASN A 613 7.50 12.94 -9.26
CA ASN A 613 8.58 13.27 -8.35
C ASN A 613 9.23 14.63 -8.65
N SER A 614 9.36 15.01 -9.93
CA SER A 614 9.95 16.30 -10.32
C SER A 614 9.01 17.48 -10.04
N VAL A 615 7.71 17.33 -10.31
CA VAL A 615 6.70 18.38 -10.07
C VAL A 615 6.39 18.53 -8.58
N ASN A 616 6.49 17.45 -7.79
CA ASN A 616 6.19 17.51 -6.36
C ASN A 616 7.30 18.14 -5.50
N GLY A 617 8.56 18.21 -5.96
CA GLY A 617 9.66 18.89 -5.26
C GLY A 617 9.60 18.82 -3.71
N ASN A 618 9.64 19.99 -3.05
CA ASN A 618 9.35 20.14 -1.60
C ASN A 618 7.89 20.53 -1.30
N GLU A 619 7.12 20.96 -2.30
CA GLU A 619 5.72 21.40 -2.18
C GLU A 619 4.85 20.47 -3.04
N LYS A 620 4.13 19.53 -2.40
CA LYS A 620 3.27 18.54 -3.09
C LYS A 620 2.29 19.28 -4.02
N SER A 621 2.36 19.05 -5.33
CA SER A 621 1.48 19.65 -6.36
C SER A 621 0.43 18.67 -6.89
N ILE A 622 0.70 17.37 -6.82
CA ILE A 622 -0.23 16.29 -7.21
C ILE A 622 -0.22 15.19 -6.14
N VAL A 623 -1.42 14.79 -5.69
CA VAL A 623 -1.60 13.72 -4.69
C VAL A 623 -1.91 12.38 -5.39
N THR A 624 -1.40 11.27 -4.86
CA THR A 624 -1.68 9.92 -5.38
C THR A 624 -2.21 9.03 -4.27
N TYR A 625 -3.30 8.33 -4.55
CA TYR A 625 -3.97 7.39 -3.65
C TYR A 625 -4.00 6.00 -4.26
N ASP A 626 -3.56 4.98 -3.51
CA ASP A 626 -3.58 3.59 -3.92
C ASP A 626 -4.84 2.92 -3.38
N LEU A 627 -5.74 2.48 -4.24
CA LEU A 627 -6.94 1.75 -3.82
C LEU A 627 -6.62 0.27 -3.67
N MET A 628 -6.86 -0.29 -2.48
CA MET A 628 -6.55 -1.68 -2.18
C MET A 628 -7.74 -2.62 -2.48
N PRO A 629 -7.49 -3.89 -2.83
CA PRO A 629 -8.52 -4.94 -2.78
C PRO A 629 -9.12 -5.08 -1.37
N PHE A 630 -10.22 -5.82 -1.24
CA PHE A 630 -10.80 -6.10 0.07
C PHE A 630 -9.98 -7.14 0.84
N ASN A 631 -9.98 -6.99 2.16
CA ASN A 631 -9.56 -8.06 3.07
C ASN A 631 -10.75 -8.98 3.38
N LYS A 632 -10.51 -10.02 4.18
CA LYS A 632 -11.54 -11.02 4.54
C LYS A 632 -12.78 -10.37 5.19
N ASP A 633 -12.56 -9.39 6.06
CA ASP A 633 -13.63 -8.72 6.80
C ASP A 633 -14.49 -7.85 5.88
N LEU A 634 -13.87 -7.08 4.98
CA LEU A 634 -14.58 -6.27 3.99
C LEU A 634 -15.34 -7.14 2.97
N ALA A 635 -14.81 -8.32 2.62
CA ALA A 635 -15.52 -9.26 1.76
C ALA A 635 -16.76 -9.85 2.45
N LEU A 636 -16.67 -10.17 3.74
CA LEU A 636 -17.83 -10.59 4.54
C LEU A 636 -18.86 -9.47 4.68
N GLU A 637 -18.42 -8.23 4.91
CA GLU A 637 -19.29 -7.06 4.93
C GLU A 637 -20.03 -6.90 3.60
N TYR A 638 -19.32 -7.02 2.48
CA TYR A 638 -19.89 -6.96 1.13
C TYR A 638 -21.00 -7.99 0.94
N PHE A 639 -20.75 -9.25 1.29
CA PHE A 639 -21.76 -10.31 1.18
C PHE A 639 -22.95 -10.10 2.11
N LYS A 640 -22.71 -9.56 3.30
CA LYS A 640 -23.76 -9.27 4.28
C LYS A 640 -24.67 -8.14 3.81
N LEU A 641 -24.11 -7.06 3.26
CA LEU A 641 -24.90 -5.97 2.67
C LEU A 641 -25.74 -6.48 1.50
N ASN A 642 -25.20 -7.40 0.70
CA ASN A 642 -25.90 -8.05 -0.41
C ASN A 642 -26.86 -9.18 0.00
N ALA A 643 -27.34 -9.17 1.25
CA ALA A 643 -28.36 -10.05 1.80
C ALA A 643 -28.05 -11.57 1.77
N LEU A 644 -26.77 -11.97 1.75
CA LEU A 644 -26.42 -13.38 1.98
C LEU A 644 -26.53 -13.74 3.48
N SER A 645 -27.07 -14.94 3.76
CA SER A 645 -27.03 -15.53 5.10
C SER A 645 -25.60 -15.89 5.51
N GLU A 646 -25.33 -16.02 6.82
CA GLU A 646 -24.00 -16.37 7.33
C GLU A 646 -23.42 -17.67 6.71
N SER A 647 -24.27 -18.68 6.47
CA SER A 647 -23.88 -19.91 5.78
C SER A 647 -23.52 -19.67 4.30
N GLN A 648 -24.26 -18.81 3.61
CA GLN A 648 -23.99 -18.44 2.23
C GLN A 648 -22.73 -17.58 2.12
N SER A 649 -22.53 -16.62 3.03
CA SER A 649 -21.31 -15.81 3.11
C SER A 649 -20.08 -16.68 3.37
N ASN A 650 -20.16 -17.67 4.26
CA ASN A 650 -19.06 -18.62 4.47
C ASN A 650 -18.78 -19.48 3.21
N THR A 651 -19.83 -19.88 2.49
CA THR A 651 -19.69 -20.62 1.22
C THR A 651 -19.05 -19.73 0.15
N ALA A 652 -19.52 -18.50 0.00
CA ALA A 652 -18.97 -17.49 -0.90
C ALA A 652 -17.51 -17.20 -0.57
N LEU A 653 -17.17 -17.10 0.72
CA LEU A 653 -15.82 -16.87 1.16
C LEU A 653 -14.91 -18.08 0.88
N ASN A 654 -15.40 -19.31 1.08
CA ASN A 654 -14.66 -20.51 0.67
C ASN A 654 -14.45 -20.56 -0.86
N LEU A 655 -15.40 -20.06 -1.66
CA LEU A 655 -15.23 -19.93 -3.10
C LEU A 655 -14.15 -18.88 -3.42
N LEU A 656 -14.19 -17.71 -2.79
CA LEU A 656 -13.17 -16.66 -2.91
C LEU A 656 -11.78 -17.12 -2.46
N GLU A 657 -11.68 -17.89 -1.37
CA GLU A 657 -10.42 -18.48 -0.91
C GLU A 657 -9.85 -19.44 -1.96
N GLY A 658 -10.69 -20.06 -2.81
CA GLY A 658 -10.24 -20.82 -3.97
C GLY A 658 -9.55 -19.99 -5.06
N PHE A 659 -9.77 -18.67 -5.07
CA PHE A 659 -9.10 -17.71 -5.97
C PHE A 659 -7.80 -17.13 -5.38
N VAL A 660 -7.49 -17.39 -4.11
CA VAL A 660 -6.28 -16.87 -3.45
C VAL A 660 -5.38 -18.00 -2.95
N LEU A 661 -4.07 -17.91 -3.18
CA LEU A 661 -3.12 -18.96 -2.78
C LEU A 661 -2.82 -18.98 -1.29
N GLU A 662 -2.38 -20.16 -0.80
CA GLU A 662 -1.86 -20.32 0.56
C GLU A 662 -0.64 -19.44 0.89
N ILE A 663 0.14 -19.04 -0.12
CA ILE A 663 1.33 -18.19 0.03
C ILE A 663 0.93 -16.71 0.16
N ASP A 664 -0.17 -16.32 -0.49
CA ASP A 664 -0.74 -14.96 -0.46
C ASP A 664 -1.69 -14.77 0.73
N LYS A 665 -1.99 -15.83 1.52
CA LYS A 665 -2.71 -15.73 2.81
C LYS A 665 -2.02 -14.80 3.82
N ASN A 666 -0.74 -14.50 3.62
CA ASN A 666 0.02 -13.58 4.47
C ASN A 666 -0.21 -12.11 4.08
N GLU A 667 -0.80 -11.83 2.90
CA GLU A 667 -1.21 -10.49 2.50
C GLU A 667 -2.67 -10.24 2.92
N GLU A 668 -2.93 -9.07 3.50
CA GLU A 668 -4.24 -8.75 4.08
C GLU A 668 -5.30 -8.41 3.01
N TYR A 669 -4.91 -7.75 1.92
CA TYR A 669 -5.81 -7.14 0.93
C TYR A 669 -5.74 -7.86 -0.43
N ILE A 670 -6.48 -8.96 -0.54
CA ILE A 670 -6.32 -9.95 -1.63
C ILE A 670 -7.61 -10.25 -2.40
N TYR A 671 -8.77 -9.73 -1.98
CA TYR A 671 -10.07 -10.04 -2.58
C TYR A 671 -10.57 -8.87 -3.45
N PRO A 672 -10.46 -8.93 -4.78
CA PRO A 672 -10.92 -7.86 -5.67
C PRO A 672 -12.45 -7.78 -5.69
N PRO A 673 -13.08 -6.60 -5.47
CA PRO A 673 -14.53 -6.42 -5.51
C PRO A 673 -15.23 -7.04 -6.72
N PHE A 674 -14.63 -6.95 -7.92
CA PHE A 674 -15.17 -7.61 -9.10
C PHE A 674 -15.32 -9.14 -8.95
N VAL A 675 -14.38 -9.82 -8.30
CA VAL A 675 -14.47 -11.27 -8.06
C VAL A 675 -15.56 -11.57 -7.03
N LEU A 676 -15.76 -10.68 -6.05
CA LEU A 676 -16.87 -10.79 -5.10
C LEU A 676 -18.23 -10.71 -5.80
N ASP A 677 -18.41 -9.78 -6.74
CA ASP A 677 -19.64 -9.66 -7.54
C ASP A 677 -19.94 -10.99 -8.25
N ILE A 678 -18.94 -11.58 -8.92
CA ILE A 678 -19.11 -12.83 -9.64
C ILE A 678 -19.45 -13.99 -8.70
N VAL A 679 -18.79 -14.08 -7.55
CA VAL A 679 -19.08 -15.12 -6.54
C VAL A 679 -20.47 -14.92 -5.94
N LEU A 680 -20.89 -13.68 -5.70
CA LEU A 680 -22.23 -13.35 -5.23
C LEU A 680 -23.29 -13.83 -6.22
N ASP A 681 -23.13 -13.50 -7.51
CA ASP A 681 -24.04 -13.95 -8.57
C ASP A 681 -24.11 -15.47 -8.64
N PHE A 682 -22.96 -16.14 -8.57
CA PHE A 682 -22.91 -17.61 -8.55
C PHE A 682 -23.64 -18.22 -7.34
N ILE A 683 -23.49 -17.64 -6.15
CA ILE A 683 -24.17 -18.10 -4.93
C ILE A 683 -25.67 -17.85 -4.99
N ARG A 684 -26.12 -16.74 -5.60
CA ARG A 684 -27.55 -16.47 -5.80
C ARG A 684 -28.17 -17.48 -6.74
N VAL A 685 -27.53 -17.73 -7.89
CA VAL A 685 -28.01 -18.68 -8.90
C VAL A 685 -28.06 -20.13 -8.39
N THR A 686 -27.15 -20.52 -7.50
CA THR A 686 -27.10 -21.91 -6.97
C THR A 686 -28.10 -22.19 -5.84
N ASN A 687 -28.66 -21.16 -5.20
CA ASN A 687 -29.58 -21.31 -4.06
C ASN A 687 -31.06 -21.12 -4.43
N GLU A 688 -31.37 -20.61 -5.62
CA GLU A 688 -32.74 -20.64 -6.15
C GLU A 688 -33.09 -22.09 -6.52
N ILE A 689 -33.89 -22.72 -5.65
CA ILE A 689 -34.35 -24.10 -5.76
C ILE A 689 -35.27 -24.25 -6.98
N ASP A 690 -35.04 -25.32 -7.75
CA ASP A 690 -35.75 -25.79 -8.95
C ASP A 690 -35.58 -24.95 -10.23
N ASN A 691 -34.57 -25.29 -11.04
CA ASN A 691 -34.75 -25.68 -12.45
C ASN A 691 -33.41 -26.05 -13.10
N ASP A 692 -33.47 -26.99 -14.04
CA ASP A 692 -32.47 -27.38 -15.05
C ASP A 692 -32.03 -26.23 -15.99
N MET A 693 -32.03 -24.98 -15.56
CA MET A 693 -31.65 -23.84 -16.38
C MET A 693 -30.93 -22.81 -15.51
N LEU A 694 -29.65 -23.04 -15.21
CA LEU A 694 -28.70 -21.95 -15.42
C LEU A 694 -29.01 -21.42 -16.83
N ASP A 695 -29.25 -20.12 -17.00
CA ASP A 695 -29.33 -19.54 -18.34
C ASP A 695 -27.92 -19.51 -18.93
N TYR A 696 -27.44 -20.71 -19.25
CA TYR A 696 -26.22 -20.97 -19.96
C TYR A 696 -26.31 -20.51 -21.42
N SER A 697 -27.40 -19.85 -21.84
CA SER A 697 -27.49 -19.20 -23.14
C SER A 697 -26.33 -18.23 -23.38
N MET A 698 -25.73 -17.67 -22.31
CA MET A 698 -24.56 -16.80 -22.39
C MET A 698 -23.20 -17.52 -22.22
N PHE A 699 -23.18 -18.85 -22.03
CA PHE A 699 -21.93 -19.62 -22.05
C PHE A 699 -21.61 -20.04 -23.48
N ASP A 700 -20.61 -19.40 -24.10
CA ASP A 700 -20.31 -19.56 -25.53
C ASP A 700 -18.87 -20.04 -25.80
N SER A 701 -18.06 -20.26 -24.76
CA SER A 701 -16.69 -20.74 -24.96
C SER A 701 -16.66 -22.23 -25.34
N LYS A 702 -15.90 -22.55 -26.41
CA LYS A 702 -15.65 -23.95 -26.83
C LYS A 702 -14.51 -24.60 -26.04
N TYR A 703 -13.66 -23.78 -25.43
CA TYR A 703 -12.46 -24.22 -24.72
C TYR A 703 -12.67 -24.40 -23.21
N LEU A 704 -13.75 -23.84 -22.67
CA LEU A 704 -14.09 -23.88 -21.26
C LEU A 704 -15.23 -24.86 -20.98
N VAL A 705 -15.31 -25.38 -19.75
CA VAL A 705 -16.34 -26.33 -19.33
C VAL A 705 -17.45 -25.60 -18.57
N GLN A 706 -18.64 -25.59 -19.14
CA GLN A 706 -19.84 -24.90 -18.63
C GLN A 706 -20.17 -25.19 -17.16
N ASN A 707 -20.07 -26.47 -16.74
CA ASN A 707 -20.32 -26.89 -15.35
C ASN A 707 -19.09 -26.74 -14.42
N HIS A 708 -17.98 -26.14 -14.89
CA HIS A 708 -16.78 -25.93 -14.09
C HIS A 708 -16.75 -24.50 -13.53
N ARG A 709 -16.69 -24.39 -12.19
CA ARG A 709 -16.82 -23.11 -11.48
C ARG A 709 -15.79 -22.05 -11.90
N LEU A 710 -14.52 -22.42 -12.00
CA LEU A 710 -13.47 -21.46 -12.39
C LEU A 710 -13.61 -21.00 -13.84
N ASP A 711 -14.13 -21.88 -14.70
CA ASP A 711 -14.28 -21.62 -16.14
C ASP A 711 -15.39 -20.61 -16.38
N TYR A 712 -16.48 -20.74 -15.65
CA TYR A 712 -17.54 -19.75 -15.62
C TYR A 712 -16.99 -18.36 -15.24
N ILE A 713 -16.18 -18.30 -14.18
CA ILE A 713 -15.62 -17.03 -13.68
C ILE A 713 -14.62 -16.41 -14.67
N ILE A 714 -13.79 -17.24 -15.31
CA ILE A 714 -12.91 -16.82 -16.40
C ILE A 714 -13.73 -16.23 -17.56
N GLN A 715 -14.78 -16.92 -18.00
CA GLN A 715 -15.61 -16.45 -19.11
C GLN A 715 -16.30 -15.12 -18.78
N GLN A 716 -16.85 -14.96 -17.57
CA GLN A 716 -17.47 -13.70 -17.16
C GLN A 716 -16.46 -12.55 -17.11
N THR A 717 -15.21 -12.83 -16.72
CA THR A 717 -14.14 -11.83 -16.76
C THR A 717 -13.84 -11.39 -18.19
N PHE A 718 -13.73 -12.33 -19.13
CA PHE A 718 -13.51 -12.01 -20.55
C PHE A 718 -14.70 -11.28 -21.19
N ASN A 719 -15.93 -11.67 -20.87
CA ASN A 719 -17.14 -10.98 -21.31
C ASN A 719 -17.15 -9.51 -20.85
N ARG A 720 -16.78 -9.26 -19.59
CA ARG A 720 -16.71 -7.89 -19.05
C ARG A 720 -15.63 -7.07 -19.75
N GLU A 721 -14.43 -7.61 -19.94
CA GLU A 721 -13.35 -6.90 -20.63
C GLU A 721 -13.71 -6.61 -22.09
N ASN A 722 -14.36 -7.56 -22.77
CA ASN A 722 -14.93 -7.33 -24.09
C ASN A 722 -15.93 -6.18 -24.06
N ASN A 723 -16.96 -6.21 -23.21
CA ASN A 723 -17.95 -5.14 -23.14
C ASN A 723 -17.34 -3.76 -22.86
N LYS A 724 -16.29 -3.70 -22.03
CA LYS A 724 -15.57 -2.45 -21.75
C LYS A 724 -14.76 -1.94 -22.93
N LYS A 725 -14.11 -2.83 -23.68
CA LYS A 725 -13.10 -2.45 -24.68
C LYS A 725 -13.60 -2.57 -26.13
N PHE A 726 -14.74 -3.23 -26.36
CA PHE A 726 -15.30 -3.55 -27.68
C PHE A 726 -15.56 -2.30 -28.52
N THR A 727 -16.14 -1.26 -27.94
CA THR A 727 -16.37 0.04 -28.60
C THR A 727 -15.08 0.78 -29.00
N TYR A 728 -13.91 0.31 -28.54
CA TYR A 728 -12.61 0.96 -28.70
C TYR A 728 -11.63 0.14 -29.57
N GLY A 729 -12.12 -0.88 -30.27
CA GLY A 729 -11.33 -1.68 -31.21
C GLY A 729 -10.60 -2.88 -30.61
N TYR A 730 -10.94 -3.26 -29.37
CA TYR A 730 -10.58 -4.55 -28.82
C TYR A 730 -11.51 -5.63 -29.38
N ASP A 731 -10.94 -6.53 -30.18
CA ASP A 731 -11.68 -7.57 -30.90
C ASP A 731 -11.00 -8.93 -30.64
N LEU A 732 -10.78 -9.25 -29.36
CA LEU A 732 -10.30 -10.56 -28.95
C LEU A 732 -11.46 -11.31 -28.30
N GLY A 733 -12.04 -12.28 -29.02
CA GLY A 733 -13.13 -13.09 -28.50
C GLY A 733 -12.72 -13.91 -27.27
N ILE A 734 -13.72 -14.52 -26.63
CA ILE A 734 -13.53 -15.27 -25.38
C ILE A 734 -12.56 -16.44 -25.60
N ASP A 735 -12.77 -17.23 -26.65
CA ASP A 735 -11.95 -18.41 -26.93
C ASP A 735 -10.51 -18.03 -27.29
N GLU A 736 -10.30 -16.88 -27.92
CA GLU A 736 -8.97 -16.41 -28.28
C GLU A 736 -8.23 -15.81 -27.09
N GLN A 737 -8.95 -15.18 -26.15
CA GLN A 737 -8.41 -14.87 -24.82
C GLN A 737 -8.00 -16.14 -24.08
N VAL A 738 -8.87 -17.16 -24.03
CA VAL A 738 -8.54 -18.47 -23.41
C VAL A 738 -7.28 -19.06 -24.04
N ALA A 739 -7.19 -19.08 -25.38
CA ALA A 739 -6.03 -19.61 -26.09
C ALA A 739 -4.75 -18.84 -25.77
N PHE A 740 -4.79 -17.50 -25.78
CA PHE A 740 -3.66 -16.64 -25.44
C PHE A 740 -3.13 -16.94 -24.02
N PHE A 741 -4.02 -16.99 -23.02
CA PHE A 741 -3.62 -17.24 -21.65
C PHE A 741 -3.14 -18.68 -21.42
N CYS A 742 -3.68 -19.67 -22.12
CA CYS A 742 -3.15 -21.05 -22.12
C CYS A 742 -1.73 -21.12 -22.67
N LEU A 743 -1.45 -20.47 -23.79
CA LEU A 743 -0.11 -20.44 -24.38
C LEU A 743 0.88 -19.64 -23.51
N MET A 744 0.43 -18.55 -22.90
CA MET A 744 1.23 -17.80 -21.92
C MET A 744 1.59 -18.68 -20.72
N ALA A 745 0.64 -19.43 -20.17
CA ALA A 745 0.87 -20.33 -19.05
C ALA A 745 1.88 -21.43 -19.41
N ILE A 746 1.69 -22.11 -20.55
CA ILE A 746 2.46 -23.31 -20.92
C ILE A 746 3.80 -22.95 -21.59
N GLU A 747 3.79 -22.12 -22.63
CA GLU A 747 5.00 -21.83 -23.42
C GLU A 747 5.90 -20.77 -22.79
N LYS A 748 5.32 -19.88 -21.96
CA LYS A 748 6.03 -18.79 -21.30
C LYS A 748 6.09 -18.95 -19.78
N LYS A 749 5.61 -20.07 -19.23
CA LYS A 749 5.61 -20.36 -17.78
C LYS A 749 4.99 -19.24 -16.97
N GLY A 750 3.84 -18.72 -17.43
CA GLY A 750 3.12 -17.63 -16.79
C GLY A 750 3.78 -16.25 -16.86
N HIS A 751 4.92 -16.09 -17.56
CA HIS A 751 5.67 -14.83 -17.64
C HIS A 751 6.01 -14.45 -19.09
N ILE A 752 5.45 -13.36 -19.60
CA ILE A 752 5.64 -12.92 -20.98
C ILE A 752 6.25 -11.50 -21.04
N LYS A 753 7.35 -11.34 -21.78
CA LYS A 753 7.92 -10.00 -22.05
C LYS A 753 7.06 -9.29 -23.07
N GLU A 754 7.00 -7.95 -23.01
CA GLU A 754 6.19 -7.14 -23.93
C GLU A 754 6.42 -7.51 -25.41
N LYS A 755 7.69 -7.60 -25.83
CA LYS A 755 8.09 -7.96 -27.20
C LYS A 755 7.67 -9.37 -27.64
N GLN A 756 7.19 -10.22 -26.72
CA GLN A 756 6.76 -11.59 -26.97
C GLN A 756 5.23 -11.72 -27.07
N VAL A 757 4.47 -10.69 -26.68
CA VAL A 757 3.00 -10.69 -26.78
C VAL A 757 2.57 -10.79 -28.24
N LEU A 758 3.12 -9.95 -29.11
CA LEU A 758 2.77 -9.91 -30.53
C LEU A 758 3.11 -11.21 -31.29
N PRO A 759 4.31 -11.82 -31.10
CA PRO A 759 4.57 -13.17 -31.60
C PRO A 759 3.55 -14.23 -31.17
N LEU A 760 3.07 -14.16 -29.92
CA LEU A 760 2.08 -15.11 -29.39
C LEU A 760 0.69 -14.90 -30.02
N LEU A 761 0.28 -13.66 -30.23
CA LEU A 761 -0.96 -13.31 -30.94
C LEU A 761 -0.91 -13.74 -32.42
N ASN A 762 0.24 -13.57 -33.07
CA ASN A 762 0.42 -13.99 -34.46
C ASN A 762 0.29 -15.51 -34.62
N GLN A 763 0.71 -16.31 -33.61
CA GLN A 763 0.51 -17.77 -33.59
C GLN A 763 -0.97 -18.16 -33.57
N LEU A 764 -1.83 -17.32 -33.01
CA LEU A 764 -3.29 -17.51 -32.98
C LEU A 764 -3.99 -17.03 -34.28
N GLY A 765 -3.24 -16.53 -35.27
CA GLY A 765 -3.78 -16.09 -36.56
C GLY A 765 -4.17 -14.60 -36.64
N TYR A 766 -3.84 -13.80 -35.62
CA TYR A 766 -4.14 -12.36 -35.61
C TYR A 766 -3.00 -11.55 -36.24
N ILE A 767 -3.15 -11.19 -37.52
CA ILE A 767 -2.16 -10.38 -38.25
C ILE A 767 -2.61 -8.91 -38.36
N SER A 768 -3.91 -8.68 -38.51
CA SER A 768 -4.52 -7.34 -38.54
C SER A 768 -4.86 -6.87 -37.11
N ASN A 769 -4.46 -5.65 -36.74
CA ASN A 769 -4.67 -5.02 -35.41
C ASN A 769 -3.93 -5.65 -34.21
N SER A 770 -2.94 -6.53 -34.43
CA SER A 770 -2.20 -7.20 -33.35
C SER A 770 -1.45 -6.25 -32.42
N GLU A 771 -1.00 -5.08 -32.90
CA GLU A 771 -0.36 -4.05 -32.07
C GLU A 771 -1.34 -3.41 -31.08
N LYS A 772 -2.54 -3.03 -31.53
CA LYS A 772 -3.59 -2.48 -30.65
C LYS A 772 -4.09 -3.51 -29.64
N ILE A 773 -4.25 -4.76 -30.05
CA ILE A 773 -4.63 -5.87 -29.17
C ILE A 773 -3.52 -6.14 -28.14
N ALA A 774 -2.26 -6.16 -28.57
CA ALA A 774 -1.13 -6.32 -27.65
C ALA A 774 -1.08 -5.20 -26.61
N GLN A 775 -1.36 -3.95 -27.01
CA GLN A 775 -1.38 -2.80 -26.13
C GLN A 775 -2.53 -2.84 -25.10
N SER A 776 -3.68 -3.37 -25.49
CA SER A 776 -4.88 -3.53 -24.63
C SER A 776 -4.93 -4.83 -23.82
N LEU A 777 -4.00 -5.76 -24.06
CA LEU A 777 -3.75 -6.89 -23.17
C LEU A 777 -2.86 -6.50 -21.99
N LYS A 778 -2.05 -5.44 -22.12
CA LYS A 778 -1.13 -4.99 -21.05
C LYS A 778 -1.84 -4.71 -19.73
N ASP A 779 -3.03 -4.14 -19.82
CA ASP A 779 -3.84 -3.76 -18.68
C ASP A 779 -4.85 -4.85 -18.28
N HIS A 780 -4.90 -6.01 -18.94
CA HIS A 780 -5.91 -7.05 -18.68
C HIS A 780 -6.01 -7.42 -17.17
N PRO A 781 -7.21 -7.62 -16.57
CA PRO A 781 -7.39 -7.86 -15.14
C PRO A 781 -6.66 -9.08 -14.57
N PHE A 782 -6.31 -10.04 -15.42
CA PHE A 782 -5.53 -11.21 -15.07
C PHE A 782 -4.02 -11.00 -15.12
N LEU A 783 -3.54 -9.84 -15.54
CA LEU A 783 -2.12 -9.55 -15.70
C LEU A 783 -1.65 -8.46 -14.73
N LYS A 784 -0.41 -8.62 -14.28
CA LYS A 784 0.37 -7.59 -13.62
C LYS A 784 1.67 -7.39 -14.36
N GLU A 785 2.07 -6.14 -14.50
CA GLU A 785 3.33 -5.75 -15.13
C GLU A 785 4.38 -5.45 -14.05
N ASN A 786 5.56 -6.02 -14.24
CA ASN A 786 6.77 -5.72 -13.46
C ASN A 786 7.97 -5.68 -14.42
N ASP A 787 8.63 -4.53 -14.54
CA ASP A 787 9.86 -4.32 -15.33
C ASP A 787 9.77 -4.81 -16.80
N GLY A 788 8.67 -4.53 -17.47
CA GLY A 788 8.39 -4.94 -18.85
C GLY A 788 8.05 -6.43 -19.02
N VAL A 789 7.81 -7.14 -17.91
CA VAL A 789 7.38 -8.53 -17.86
C VAL A 789 5.95 -8.61 -17.31
N TYR A 790 5.04 -9.14 -18.11
CA TYR A 790 3.67 -9.43 -17.70
C TYR A 790 3.60 -10.83 -17.09
N SER A 791 2.95 -10.93 -15.94
CA SER A 791 2.71 -12.18 -15.25
C SER A 791 1.26 -12.25 -14.80
N PHE A 792 0.76 -13.45 -14.49
CA PHE A 792 -0.58 -13.56 -13.93
C PHE A 792 -0.68 -12.79 -12.61
N LEU A 793 -1.72 -11.97 -12.48
CA LEU A 793 -2.03 -11.24 -11.25
C LEU A 793 -2.24 -12.24 -10.10
N TYR A 794 -3.02 -13.29 -10.36
CA TYR A 794 -3.25 -14.40 -9.43
C TYR A 794 -2.49 -15.63 -9.89
N ARG A 795 -1.64 -16.18 -9.03
CA ARG A 795 -0.75 -17.29 -9.40
C ARG A 795 -1.49 -18.62 -9.65
N PHE A 796 -2.73 -18.79 -9.18
CA PHE A 796 -3.53 -19.97 -9.56
C PHE A 796 -3.91 -19.99 -11.06
N LEU A 797 -3.97 -18.83 -11.72
CA LEU A 797 -4.35 -18.73 -13.13
C LEU A 797 -3.36 -19.46 -14.04
N GLU A 798 -2.06 -19.42 -13.73
CA GLU A 798 -1.05 -20.17 -14.48
C GLU A 798 -1.38 -21.67 -14.49
N THR A 799 -1.72 -22.22 -13.32
CA THR A 799 -2.09 -23.62 -13.17
C THR A 799 -3.42 -23.93 -13.86
N GLU A 800 -4.44 -23.07 -13.69
CA GLU A 800 -5.75 -23.28 -14.31
C GLU A 800 -5.69 -23.20 -15.84
N PHE A 801 -5.00 -22.21 -16.40
CA PHE A 801 -4.79 -22.10 -17.84
C PHE A 801 -3.91 -23.23 -18.39
N SER A 802 -2.97 -23.77 -17.60
CA SER A 802 -2.25 -24.99 -17.98
C SER A 802 -3.18 -26.20 -18.04
N ILE A 803 -4.09 -26.35 -17.06
CA ILE A 803 -5.11 -27.41 -17.06
C ILE A 803 -6.04 -27.26 -18.27
N ILE A 804 -6.54 -26.05 -18.55
CA ILE A 804 -7.39 -25.76 -19.71
C ILE A 804 -6.65 -26.06 -21.00
N GLY A 805 -5.37 -25.69 -21.11
CA GLY A 805 -4.53 -26.00 -22.26
C GLY A 805 -4.36 -27.50 -22.51
N LEU A 806 -4.00 -28.28 -21.48
CA LEU A 806 -3.88 -29.74 -21.59
C LEU A 806 -5.22 -30.41 -21.92
N PHE A 807 -6.31 -29.93 -21.32
CA PHE A 807 -7.66 -30.41 -21.59
C PHE A 807 -8.05 -30.21 -23.05
N ASN A 808 -7.79 -29.02 -23.60
CA ASN A 808 -8.05 -28.70 -24.99
C ASN A 808 -7.10 -29.44 -25.96
N LEU A 809 -5.87 -29.74 -25.54
CA LEU A 809 -4.95 -30.60 -26.28
C LEU A 809 -5.48 -32.04 -26.42
N LEU A 810 -6.07 -32.59 -25.36
CA LEU A 810 -6.74 -33.91 -25.42
C LEU A 810 -8.00 -33.89 -26.30
N LYS A 811 -8.73 -32.76 -26.35
CA LYS A 811 -9.86 -32.55 -27.26
C LYS A 811 -9.43 -32.22 -28.70
N LYS A 812 -8.12 -32.07 -28.97
CA LYS A 812 -7.54 -31.66 -30.27
C LYS A 812 -8.08 -30.31 -30.79
N GLN A 813 -8.20 -29.33 -29.91
CA GLN A 813 -8.64 -27.98 -30.28
C GLN A 813 -7.53 -27.17 -30.97
N GLY A 814 -7.93 -26.26 -31.86
CA GLY A 814 -7.07 -25.71 -32.92
C GLY A 814 -5.81 -24.95 -32.48
N PHE A 815 -5.80 -24.32 -31.30
CA PHE A 815 -4.62 -23.58 -30.82
C PHE A 815 -3.57 -24.45 -30.13
N THR A 816 -3.88 -25.72 -29.88
CA THR A 816 -3.03 -26.65 -29.12
C THR A 816 -2.28 -27.61 -30.03
N SER A 817 -1.05 -27.97 -29.66
CA SER A 817 -0.27 -29.00 -30.36
C SER A 817 0.67 -29.72 -29.39
N TYR A 818 1.03 -30.98 -29.70
CA TYR A 818 2.00 -31.76 -28.93
C TYR A 818 3.45 -31.29 -29.20
N ASN A 819 3.72 -30.01 -28.92
CA ASN A 819 5.05 -29.41 -28.93
C ASN A 819 5.80 -29.73 -27.62
N ASP A 820 7.07 -29.34 -27.53
CA ASP A 820 7.90 -29.63 -26.34
C ASP A 820 7.33 -29.01 -25.05
N TYR A 821 6.73 -27.82 -25.12
CA TYR A 821 6.16 -27.15 -23.95
C TYR A 821 5.00 -27.94 -23.34
N PHE A 822 4.05 -28.39 -24.15
CA PHE A 822 2.92 -29.19 -23.65
C PHE A 822 3.36 -30.57 -23.16
N ILE A 823 4.36 -31.19 -23.82
CA ILE A 823 4.94 -32.47 -23.39
C ILE A 823 5.63 -32.31 -22.03
N ASP A 824 6.34 -31.20 -21.81
CA ASP A 824 7.01 -30.91 -20.55
C ASP A 824 6.02 -30.76 -19.38
N VAL A 825 4.90 -30.07 -19.59
CA VAL A 825 3.84 -29.96 -18.57
C VAL A 825 3.26 -31.34 -18.26
N PHE A 826 2.99 -32.18 -19.27
CA PHE A 826 2.59 -33.58 -19.02
C PHE A 826 3.65 -34.37 -18.28
N ALA A 827 4.94 -34.18 -18.58
CA ALA A 827 6.05 -34.93 -18.02
C ALA A 827 6.33 -34.59 -16.54
N TYR A 828 6.28 -33.30 -16.19
CA TYR A 828 6.79 -32.81 -14.91
C TYR A 828 5.71 -32.26 -13.97
N GLU A 829 4.62 -31.72 -14.50
CA GLU A 829 3.59 -31.05 -13.69
C GLU A 829 2.30 -31.85 -13.59
N CYS A 830 2.01 -32.73 -14.56
CA CYS A 830 0.84 -33.62 -14.58
C CYS A 830 1.09 -34.99 -13.92
N SER A 831 1.99 -35.06 -12.93
CA SER A 831 2.24 -36.29 -12.17
C SER A 831 1.02 -36.68 -11.31
N TYR A 832 0.95 -37.95 -10.90
CA TYR A 832 -0.16 -38.44 -10.08
C TYR A 832 -0.39 -37.58 -8.83
N ASN A 833 -1.66 -37.27 -8.54
CA ASN A 833 -2.10 -36.44 -7.42
C ASN A 833 -1.61 -34.97 -7.41
N SER A 834 -0.91 -34.52 -8.44
CA SER A 834 -0.59 -33.09 -8.64
C SER A 834 -1.86 -32.24 -8.80
N ILE A 835 -1.72 -30.92 -8.63
CA ILE A 835 -2.84 -29.99 -8.82
C ILE A 835 -3.36 -30.07 -10.26
N ILE A 836 -2.45 -30.14 -11.23
CA ILE A 836 -2.79 -30.23 -12.65
C ILE A 836 -3.51 -31.54 -12.97
N SER A 837 -3.02 -32.70 -12.51
CA SER A 837 -3.66 -33.98 -12.81
C SER A 837 -5.06 -34.08 -12.20
N LYS A 838 -5.24 -33.60 -10.95
CA LYS A 838 -6.55 -33.52 -10.30
C LYS A 838 -7.51 -32.57 -11.02
N GLY A 839 -7.02 -31.39 -11.41
CA GLY A 839 -7.81 -30.40 -12.15
C GLY A 839 -8.24 -30.92 -13.53
N LEU A 840 -7.30 -31.53 -14.26
CA LEU A 840 -7.55 -32.14 -15.55
C LEU A 840 -8.57 -33.28 -15.44
N MET A 841 -8.40 -34.18 -14.46
CA MET A 841 -9.34 -35.27 -14.16
C MET A 841 -10.75 -34.74 -13.84
N LYS A 842 -10.86 -33.64 -13.10
CA LYS A 842 -12.13 -33.00 -12.78
C LYS A 842 -12.83 -32.49 -14.04
N LYS A 843 -12.11 -31.80 -14.94
CA LYS A 843 -12.69 -31.33 -16.22
C LYS A 843 -13.09 -32.50 -17.13
N ILE A 844 -12.24 -33.52 -17.25
CA ILE A 844 -12.55 -34.75 -18.01
C ILE A 844 -13.83 -35.42 -17.50
N LYS A 845 -14.07 -35.43 -16.18
CA LYS A 845 -15.29 -36.01 -15.61
C LYS A 845 -16.55 -35.16 -15.79
N LEU A 846 -16.41 -33.85 -16.00
CA LEU A 846 -17.53 -32.91 -16.14
C LEU A 846 -17.95 -32.69 -17.59
N ASP A 847 -17.02 -32.82 -18.56
CA ASP A 847 -17.29 -32.59 -19.98
C ASP A 847 -17.82 -33.87 -20.66
N SER A 848 -18.95 -33.77 -21.35
CA SER A 848 -19.63 -34.88 -22.03
C SER A 848 -18.84 -35.47 -23.20
N PHE A 849 -17.81 -34.77 -23.69
CA PHE A 849 -16.88 -35.28 -24.69
C PHE A 849 -16.12 -36.51 -24.21
N PHE A 850 -15.83 -36.63 -22.90
CA PHE A 850 -15.07 -37.77 -22.37
C PHE A 850 -16.01 -38.82 -21.77
N THR A 851 -16.10 -39.96 -22.45
CA THR A 851 -16.89 -41.14 -22.07
C THR A 851 -15.98 -42.34 -21.84
N ASP A 852 -16.47 -43.34 -21.11
CA ASP A 852 -15.74 -44.61 -20.92
C ASP A 852 -15.34 -45.28 -22.25
N LYS A 853 -16.07 -45.01 -23.34
CA LYS A 853 -15.81 -45.58 -24.68
C LYS A 853 -14.71 -44.87 -25.45
N ASN A 854 -14.56 -43.56 -25.31
CA ASN A 854 -13.65 -42.77 -26.15
C ASN A 854 -12.41 -42.24 -25.42
N ILE A 855 -12.37 -42.25 -24.08
CA ILE A 855 -11.19 -41.80 -23.34
C ILE A 855 -9.94 -42.63 -23.65
N ILE A 856 -10.10 -43.95 -23.80
CA ILE A 856 -9.00 -44.86 -24.17
C ILE A 856 -8.41 -44.49 -25.55
N PRO A 857 -9.19 -44.42 -26.65
CA PRO A 857 -8.64 -44.05 -27.95
C PRO A 857 -8.10 -42.62 -27.99
N ILE A 858 -8.64 -41.67 -27.22
CA ILE A 858 -8.10 -40.31 -27.10
C ILE A 858 -6.69 -40.34 -26.49
N ILE A 859 -6.52 -41.01 -25.35
CA ILE A 859 -5.21 -41.12 -24.68
C ILE A 859 -4.23 -41.93 -25.52
N ALA A 860 -4.68 -43.00 -26.18
CA ALA A 860 -3.83 -43.79 -27.08
C ALA A 860 -3.32 -42.96 -28.27
N ASP A 861 -4.18 -42.13 -28.86
CA ASP A 861 -3.80 -41.22 -29.95
C ASP A 861 -2.84 -40.12 -29.48
N ALA A 862 -3.06 -39.56 -28.28
CA ALA A 862 -2.14 -38.62 -27.66
C ALA A 862 -0.74 -39.22 -27.48
N ILE A 863 -0.66 -40.43 -26.92
CA ILE A 863 0.60 -41.17 -26.73
C ILE A 863 1.28 -41.43 -28.08
N ARG A 864 0.54 -41.90 -29.09
CA ARG A 864 1.10 -42.12 -30.44
C ARG A 864 1.67 -40.83 -31.01
N THR A 865 0.94 -39.72 -30.90
CA THR A 865 1.38 -38.41 -31.40
C THR A 865 2.67 -37.94 -30.73
N ILE A 866 2.78 -38.12 -29.41
CA ILE A 866 4.01 -37.81 -28.66
C ILE A 866 5.20 -38.67 -29.14
N LEU A 867 4.95 -39.93 -29.50
CA LEU A 867 5.98 -40.90 -29.90
C LEU A 867 6.36 -40.88 -31.39
N LEU A 868 5.72 -40.06 -32.23
CA LEU A 868 6.02 -39.98 -33.68
C LEU A 868 7.40 -39.37 -34.01
N ARG A 869 8.14 -38.83 -33.03
CA ARG A 869 9.42 -38.14 -33.26
C ARG A 869 10.58 -39.12 -33.39
N LYS A 870 11.62 -38.77 -34.18
CA LYS A 870 12.74 -39.67 -34.56
C LYS A 870 13.47 -40.31 -33.38
N GLU A 871 13.61 -39.61 -32.26
CA GLU A 871 14.20 -40.13 -31.02
C GLU A 871 13.27 -39.81 -29.85
N ILE A 872 13.02 -40.81 -28.98
CA ILE A 872 12.17 -40.69 -27.80
C ILE A 872 13.04 -40.22 -26.62
N ASN A 873 12.90 -38.96 -26.23
CA ASN A 873 13.59 -38.37 -25.09
C ASN A 873 12.91 -38.70 -23.74
N ILE A 874 13.56 -38.33 -22.63
CA ILE A 874 13.05 -38.62 -21.27
C ILE A 874 11.73 -37.90 -20.96
N ASN A 875 11.53 -36.68 -21.46
CA ASN A 875 10.31 -35.90 -21.23
C ASN A 875 9.11 -36.61 -21.88
N GLN A 876 9.26 -37.10 -23.11
CA GLN A 876 8.24 -37.88 -23.81
C GLN A 876 7.89 -39.15 -23.04
N LYS A 877 8.88 -39.88 -22.52
CA LYS A 877 8.65 -41.10 -21.72
C LYS A 877 7.86 -40.80 -20.44
N LYS A 878 8.23 -39.74 -19.72
CA LYS A 878 7.50 -39.29 -18.52
C LYS A 878 6.09 -38.82 -18.84
N ALA A 879 5.89 -38.09 -19.94
CA ALA A 879 4.56 -37.67 -20.39
C ALA A 879 3.65 -38.87 -20.71
N VAL A 880 4.18 -39.89 -21.41
CA VAL A 880 3.46 -41.14 -21.67
C VAL A 880 3.09 -41.86 -20.38
N SER A 881 4.01 -41.93 -19.42
CA SER A 881 3.74 -42.48 -18.08
C SER A 881 2.59 -41.76 -17.40
N ASN A 882 2.62 -40.42 -17.35
CA ASN A 882 1.57 -39.63 -16.68
C ASN A 882 0.21 -39.71 -17.40
N LEU A 883 0.18 -39.78 -18.73
CA LEU A 883 -1.05 -40.01 -19.49
C LEU A 883 -1.67 -41.39 -19.19
N PHE A 884 -0.83 -42.42 -19.05
CA PHE A 884 -1.29 -43.74 -18.63
C PHE A 884 -1.84 -43.72 -17.20
N LEU A 885 -1.19 -43.00 -16.27
CA LEU A 885 -1.66 -42.86 -14.89
C LEU A 885 -2.98 -42.09 -14.80
N LEU A 886 -3.17 -41.06 -15.62
CA LEU A 886 -4.44 -40.35 -15.73
C LEU A 886 -5.56 -41.32 -16.11
N LEU A 887 -5.32 -42.17 -17.12
CA LEU A 887 -6.29 -43.17 -17.55
C LEU A 887 -6.54 -44.24 -16.48
N TYR A 888 -5.49 -44.70 -15.79
CA TYR A 888 -5.60 -45.63 -14.66
C TYR A 888 -6.48 -45.03 -13.55
N GLU A 889 -6.25 -43.78 -13.16
CA GLU A 889 -7.02 -43.08 -12.13
C GLU A 889 -8.49 -42.90 -12.54
N TYR A 890 -8.77 -42.65 -13.82
CA TYR A 890 -10.13 -42.53 -14.34
C TYR A 890 -10.97 -43.80 -14.07
N PHE A 891 -10.36 -44.98 -14.21
CA PHE A 891 -11.03 -46.26 -14.00
C PHE A 891 -10.90 -46.83 -12.58
N TYR A 892 -9.94 -46.36 -11.77
CA TYR A 892 -9.60 -46.95 -10.46
C TYR A 892 -10.77 -47.09 -9.48
N LYS A 893 -11.75 -46.17 -9.52
CA LYS A 893 -12.94 -46.23 -8.65
C LYS A 893 -14.16 -46.93 -9.29
N LYS A 894 -14.08 -47.34 -10.56
CA LYS A 894 -15.25 -47.79 -11.35
C LYS A 894 -15.33 -49.30 -11.57
N SER A 895 -14.24 -50.05 -11.44
CA SER A 895 -14.20 -51.50 -11.75
C SER A 895 -13.07 -52.23 -11.02
N ASP A 896 -13.02 -53.57 -11.14
CA ASP A 896 -11.85 -54.36 -10.72
C ASP A 896 -10.66 -54.02 -11.63
N ILE A 897 -9.89 -53.01 -11.20
CA ILE A 897 -8.89 -52.38 -12.05
C ILE A 897 -7.75 -53.32 -12.45
N ARG A 898 -7.51 -54.37 -11.64
CA ARG A 898 -6.40 -55.30 -11.88
C ARG A 898 -6.55 -56.00 -13.24
N LEU A 899 -7.72 -56.57 -13.52
CA LEU A 899 -8.03 -57.21 -14.82
C LEU A 899 -8.14 -56.20 -15.97
N LEU A 900 -8.58 -54.97 -15.68
CA LEU A 900 -8.71 -53.92 -16.69
C LEU A 900 -7.35 -53.43 -17.19
N THR A 901 -6.30 -53.44 -16.35
CA THR A 901 -4.97 -52.94 -16.73
C THR A 901 -4.37 -53.67 -17.92
N ASN A 902 -4.53 -55.00 -18.03
CA ASN A 902 -4.06 -55.77 -19.18
C ASN A 902 -4.72 -55.28 -20.49
N THR A 903 -6.03 -55.02 -20.43
CA THR A 903 -6.82 -54.52 -21.57
C THR A 903 -6.40 -53.10 -21.94
N LEU A 904 -6.16 -52.23 -20.96
CA LEU A 904 -5.68 -50.86 -21.20
C LEU A 904 -4.30 -50.86 -21.86
N ILE A 905 -3.35 -51.66 -21.35
CA ILE A 905 -2.01 -51.76 -21.92
C ILE A 905 -2.08 -52.22 -23.38
N LYS A 906 -2.86 -53.26 -23.68
CA LYS A 906 -3.07 -53.75 -25.06
C LYS A 906 -3.66 -52.66 -25.96
N ASN A 907 -4.75 -52.02 -25.55
CA ASN A 907 -5.43 -51.04 -26.40
C ASN A 907 -4.58 -49.81 -26.73
N ILE A 908 -3.61 -49.47 -25.88
CA ILE A 908 -2.79 -48.27 -26.03
C ILE A 908 -1.48 -48.57 -26.75
N PHE A 909 -0.77 -49.62 -26.30
CA PHE A 909 0.63 -49.87 -26.65
C PHE A 909 0.85 -51.06 -27.58
N SER A 910 -0.20 -51.82 -27.93
CA SER A 910 -0.07 -52.90 -28.91
C SER A 910 -0.40 -52.44 -30.33
N HIS A 911 0.22 -53.09 -31.31
CA HIS A 911 -0.24 -53.05 -32.69
C HIS A 911 -1.34 -54.11 -32.89
N ASN A 912 -2.55 -53.68 -33.28
CA ASN A 912 -3.73 -54.53 -33.55
C ASN A 912 -4.30 -55.31 -32.35
N ASN A 913 -4.19 -54.82 -31.11
CA ASN A 913 -4.69 -55.49 -29.90
C ASN A 913 -4.06 -56.87 -29.65
N ASN A 914 -2.82 -57.06 -30.13
CA ASN A 914 -2.05 -58.27 -29.92
C ASN A 914 -1.35 -58.28 -28.56
N GLN A 915 -0.65 -59.38 -28.26
CA GLN A 915 0.12 -59.56 -27.03
C GLN A 915 1.45 -58.78 -27.01
N TYR A 916 1.89 -58.22 -28.14
CA TYR A 916 3.15 -57.46 -28.25
C TYR A 916 2.95 -55.98 -27.89
N ILE A 917 3.71 -55.52 -26.91
CA ILE A 917 3.66 -54.20 -26.31
C ILE A 917 4.99 -53.48 -26.56
N SER A 918 4.93 -52.29 -27.15
CA SER A 918 6.12 -51.46 -27.37
C SER A 918 5.97 -50.07 -26.76
N ASN A 919 7.09 -49.46 -26.36
CA ASN A 919 7.13 -48.09 -25.82
C ASN A 919 6.24 -47.89 -24.58
N PHE A 920 6.09 -48.91 -23.74
CA PHE A 920 5.39 -48.80 -22.46
C PHE A 920 6.34 -48.19 -21.42
N PHE A 921 6.01 -47.00 -20.92
CA PHE A 921 6.86 -46.25 -19.99
C PHE A 921 6.14 -46.02 -18.66
N LEU A 922 6.79 -46.35 -17.55
CA LEU A 922 6.36 -46.03 -16.19
C LEU A 922 7.50 -45.38 -15.42
N TYR A 923 7.26 -44.17 -14.93
CA TYR A 923 8.25 -43.34 -14.25
C TYR A 923 7.66 -42.77 -12.96
N ASP A 924 8.45 -42.84 -11.88
CA ASP A 924 8.19 -42.13 -10.62
C ASP A 924 6.79 -42.43 -10.03
N ILE A 925 6.44 -43.72 -9.96
CA ILE A 925 5.13 -44.16 -9.47
C ILE A 925 5.12 -44.09 -7.94
N PRO A 926 4.26 -43.26 -7.32
CA PRO A 926 4.26 -43.10 -5.88
C PRO A 926 3.63 -44.32 -5.18
N ASP A 927 4.25 -44.77 -4.09
CA ASP A 927 3.79 -45.91 -3.29
C ASP A 927 2.33 -45.75 -2.82
N SER A 928 1.88 -44.52 -2.57
CA SER A 928 0.51 -44.21 -2.16
C SER A 928 -0.56 -44.66 -3.16
N LEU A 929 -0.21 -44.80 -4.45
CA LEU A 929 -1.15 -45.26 -5.48
C LEU A 929 -1.48 -46.76 -5.32
N ASN A 930 -0.60 -47.54 -4.68
CA ASN A 930 -0.72 -49.00 -4.56
C ASN A 930 -1.07 -49.68 -5.91
N MET A 931 -0.50 -49.17 -7.00
CA MET A 931 -0.76 -49.70 -8.34
C MET A 931 -0.23 -51.14 -8.43
N ILE A 932 -1.05 -52.03 -8.98
CA ILE A 932 -0.69 -53.42 -9.32
C ILE A 932 -1.27 -53.69 -10.71
N LEU A 933 -0.41 -54.11 -11.63
CA LEU A 933 -0.78 -54.33 -13.04
C LEU A 933 -0.90 -55.83 -13.32
N ASP A 934 -1.83 -56.18 -14.21
CA ASP A 934 -1.93 -57.52 -14.79
C ASP A 934 -1.14 -57.59 -16.10
N LEU A 935 0.09 -58.13 -16.02
CA LEU A 935 1.00 -58.21 -17.16
C LEU A 935 0.96 -59.57 -17.86
N ARG A 936 0.07 -60.47 -17.44
CA ARG A 936 0.00 -61.85 -17.97
C ARG A 936 -0.22 -61.89 -19.48
N GLY A 937 0.52 -62.76 -20.15
CA GLY A 937 0.44 -62.98 -21.60
C GLY A 937 0.84 -61.78 -22.45
N LEU A 938 1.72 -60.88 -21.95
CA LEU A 938 2.23 -59.71 -22.68
C LEU A 938 3.74 -59.83 -22.96
N TYR A 939 4.16 -59.37 -24.14
CA TYR A 939 5.56 -59.33 -24.59
C TYR A 939 6.00 -57.88 -24.75
N PHE A 940 6.97 -57.43 -23.96
CA PHE A 940 7.41 -56.03 -23.92
C PHE A 940 8.72 -55.83 -24.67
N SER A 941 8.74 -54.81 -25.54
CA SER A 941 9.94 -54.31 -26.23
C SER A 941 10.05 -52.79 -26.09
N CYS A 942 11.27 -52.24 -26.15
CA CYS A 942 11.54 -50.80 -26.05
C CYS A 942 10.82 -50.08 -24.89
N SER A 943 10.58 -50.80 -23.79
CA SER A 943 9.75 -50.34 -22.66
C SER A 943 10.61 -50.07 -21.43
N GLU A 944 10.26 -49.06 -20.64
CA GLU A 944 11.06 -48.65 -19.48
C GLU A 944 10.23 -48.51 -18.21
N ILE A 945 10.74 -49.07 -17.12
CA ILE A 945 10.12 -49.00 -15.80
C ILE A 945 11.17 -48.46 -14.83
N ASN A 946 10.91 -47.28 -14.28
CA ASN A 946 11.83 -46.58 -13.40
C ASN A 946 11.09 -46.08 -12.15
N ASN A 947 11.63 -46.38 -10.97
CA ASN A 947 11.09 -45.89 -9.70
C ASN A 947 9.62 -46.29 -9.49
N TYR A 948 9.34 -47.60 -9.60
CA TYR A 948 8.04 -48.21 -9.35
C TYR A 948 8.20 -49.41 -8.41
N ALA A 949 8.08 -49.17 -7.10
CA ALA A 949 8.31 -50.19 -6.07
C ALA A 949 7.41 -51.42 -6.23
N ASN A 950 6.12 -51.21 -6.56
CA ASN A 950 5.14 -52.28 -6.67
C ASN A 950 5.23 -53.09 -7.97
N PHE A 951 6.16 -52.77 -8.87
CA PHE A 951 6.37 -53.53 -10.11
C PHE A 951 6.51 -55.03 -9.86
N VAL A 952 7.22 -55.40 -8.80
CA VAL A 952 7.45 -56.81 -8.45
C VAL A 952 6.22 -57.53 -7.92
N PHE A 953 5.17 -56.81 -7.53
CA PHE A 953 3.90 -57.36 -7.10
C PHE A 953 2.85 -57.43 -8.22
N CYS A 954 3.17 -56.96 -9.43
CA CYS A 954 2.34 -57.15 -10.62
C CYS A 954 2.19 -58.63 -10.98
N ASP A 955 1.16 -58.98 -11.75
CA ASP A 955 0.93 -60.36 -12.17
C ASP A 955 1.75 -60.72 -13.39
N PHE A 956 2.42 -61.86 -13.32
CA PHE A 956 3.21 -62.46 -14.40
C PHE A 956 2.76 -63.91 -14.59
N ASP A 957 2.90 -64.40 -15.81
CA ASP A 957 2.79 -65.82 -16.14
C ASP A 957 4.02 -66.27 -16.93
N GLU A 958 4.08 -67.54 -17.32
CA GLU A 958 5.19 -68.11 -18.10
C GLU A 958 5.33 -67.50 -19.51
N ILE A 959 4.27 -66.84 -20.00
CA ILE A 959 4.20 -66.23 -21.33
C ILE A 959 4.71 -64.78 -21.30
N THR A 960 4.58 -64.11 -20.14
CA THR A 960 4.99 -62.72 -19.95
C THR A 960 6.49 -62.59 -20.20
N SER A 961 6.92 -61.67 -21.06
CA SER A 961 8.36 -61.49 -21.32
C SER A 961 8.75 -60.04 -21.59
N PHE A 962 9.97 -59.68 -21.20
CA PHE A 962 10.60 -58.39 -21.48
C PHE A 962 11.89 -58.66 -22.26
N GLU A 963 12.00 -58.07 -23.44
CA GLU A 963 13.16 -58.21 -24.33
C GLU A 963 14.35 -57.38 -23.85
N ASN A 964 15.55 -57.66 -24.37
CA ASN A 964 16.79 -56.94 -24.07
C ASN A 964 16.76 -55.41 -24.37
N SER A 965 15.78 -54.96 -25.15
CA SER A 965 15.51 -53.56 -25.45
C SER A 965 14.79 -52.82 -24.30
N CYS A 966 14.29 -53.55 -23.29
CA CYS A 966 13.65 -52.99 -22.12
C CYS A 966 14.66 -52.57 -21.04
N ARG A 967 14.25 -51.62 -20.19
CA ARG A 967 15.07 -51.13 -19.07
C ARG A 967 14.24 -51.04 -17.80
N ILE A 968 14.71 -51.67 -16.72
CA ILE A 968 13.99 -51.70 -15.44
C ILE A 968 14.97 -51.30 -14.33
N GLU A 969 14.70 -50.19 -13.65
CA GLU A 969 15.60 -49.58 -12.66
C GLU A 969 14.87 -48.98 -11.46
N ASN A 970 15.62 -48.71 -10.39
CA ASN A 970 15.20 -48.04 -9.17
C ASN A 970 13.99 -48.68 -8.50
N ILE A 971 13.92 -50.01 -8.46
CA ILE A 971 12.91 -50.72 -7.67
C ILE A 971 13.30 -50.60 -6.18
N ASN A 972 12.89 -49.50 -5.55
CA ASN A 972 13.19 -49.19 -4.16
C ASN A 972 12.10 -49.76 -3.24
N LEU A 973 12.50 -50.47 -2.19
CA LEU A 973 11.61 -51.35 -1.42
C LEU A 973 11.54 -50.92 0.04
N THR A 974 11.42 -49.60 0.25
CA THR A 974 11.36 -49.01 1.58
C THR A 974 10.01 -49.32 2.23
N GLY A 975 10.02 -50.21 3.24
CA GLY A 975 8.89 -50.37 4.17
C GLY A 975 7.95 -51.56 3.93
N VAL A 976 8.05 -52.26 2.80
CA VAL A 976 7.39 -53.57 2.61
C VAL A 976 8.41 -54.66 2.85
N SER A 977 8.13 -55.59 3.77
CA SER A 977 8.91 -56.82 3.88
C SER A 977 8.64 -57.68 2.64
N ILE A 978 9.33 -57.38 1.53
CA ILE A 978 9.39 -58.26 0.36
C ILE A 978 9.73 -59.66 0.78
N PHE A 979 10.58 -59.76 1.79
CA PHE A 979 10.98 -61.01 2.38
C PHE A 979 9.78 -61.85 2.80
N ASP A 980 8.76 -61.29 3.46
CA ASP A 980 7.58 -62.04 3.88
C ASP A 980 6.69 -62.45 2.70
N LYS A 981 6.77 -61.73 1.56
CA LYS A 981 5.98 -61.94 0.34
C LYS A 981 6.75 -62.61 -0.81
N LEU A 982 8.00 -63.04 -0.63
CA LEU A 982 8.83 -63.65 -1.69
C LEU A 982 8.14 -64.81 -2.40
N ASP A 983 7.48 -65.68 -1.62
CA ASP A 983 6.78 -66.87 -2.15
C ASP A 983 5.51 -66.50 -2.94
N SER A 984 4.99 -65.28 -2.77
CA SER A 984 3.80 -64.77 -3.46
C SER A 984 4.10 -63.95 -4.71
N LEU A 985 5.38 -63.69 -5.03
CA LEU A 985 5.75 -63.00 -6.26
C LEU A 985 5.53 -63.95 -7.45
N SER A 986 4.89 -63.48 -8.51
CA SER A 986 4.69 -64.27 -9.73
C SER A 986 5.87 -64.18 -10.73
N LEU A 987 6.67 -63.11 -10.70
CA LEU A 987 7.77 -62.89 -11.64
C LEU A 987 8.93 -63.89 -11.51
N SER A 988 9.58 -64.28 -12.61
CA SER A 988 10.70 -65.22 -12.66
C SER A 988 11.85 -64.70 -13.54
N GLU A 989 13.03 -65.32 -13.47
CA GLU A 989 14.15 -64.97 -14.36
C GLU A 989 13.79 -65.20 -15.84
N GLU A 990 12.91 -66.16 -16.15
CA GLU A 990 12.48 -66.48 -17.51
C GLU A 990 11.64 -65.36 -18.15
N ASN A 991 11.06 -64.47 -17.34
CA ASN A 991 10.30 -63.33 -17.85
C ASN A 991 11.19 -62.20 -18.40
N PHE A 992 12.53 -62.27 -18.29
CA PHE A 992 13.43 -61.18 -18.65
C PHE A 992 14.62 -61.66 -19.50
N ASP A 993 14.66 -61.30 -20.79
CA ASP A 993 15.80 -61.58 -21.67
C ASP A 993 16.87 -60.50 -21.54
N ASN A 994 17.84 -60.71 -20.65
CA ASN A 994 18.98 -59.81 -20.43
C ASN A 994 18.61 -58.34 -20.10
N VAL A 995 17.38 -58.10 -19.63
CA VAL A 995 16.92 -56.79 -19.16
C VAL A 995 17.75 -56.38 -17.94
N ARG A 996 18.46 -55.25 -18.05
CA ARG A 996 19.28 -54.71 -16.95
C ARG A 996 19.01 -53.24 -16.74
N GLY A 997 18.91 -52.88 -15.47
CA GLY A 997 19.05 -51.51 -15.00
C GLY A 997 20.46 -51.22 -14.52
N ASN A 998 20.90 -49.97 -14.60
CA ASN A 998 22.18 -49.47 -14.11
C ASN A 998 22.36 -49.71 -12.60
N ASP A 999 21.28 -49.90 -11.84
CA ASP A 999 21.28 -50.03 -10.38
C ASP A 999 21.19 -51.49 -9.86
N ASN A 1000 21.04 -52.47 -10.77
CA ASN A 1000 20.88 -53.91 -10.48
C ASN A 1000 19.71 -54.26 -9.52
N SER A 1001 18.73 -53.38 -9.33
CA SER A 1001 17.64 -53.60 -8.35
C SER A 1001 16.80 -54.84 -8.67
N LEU A 1002 16.41 -55.03 -9.93
CA LEU A 1002 15.66 -56.22 -10.37
C LEU A 1002 16.44 -57.53 -10.17
N HIS A 1003 17.73 -57.53 -10.50
CA HIS A 1003 18.59 -58.71 -10.36
C HIS A 1003 18.71 -59.15 -8.90
N LYS A 1004 18.85 -58.20 -7.97
CA LYS A 1004 18.87 -58.50 -6.53
C LYS A 1004 17.59 -59.22 -6.10
N ILE A 1005 16.43 -58.71 -6.51
CA ILE A 1005 15.13 -59.30 -6.15
C ILE A 1005 14.94 -60.69 -6.76
N LEU A 1006 15.31 -60.89 -8.04
CA LEU A 1006 15.28 -62.20 -8.70
C LEU A 1006 16.19 -63.21 -8.00
N SER A 1007 17.40 -62.78 -7.62
CA SER A 1007 18.36 -63.62 -6.89
C SER A 1007 17.82 -64.03 -5.51
N LEU A 1008 17.16 -63.10 -4.80
CA LEU A 1008 16.50 -63.37 -3.52
C LEU A 1008 15.32 -64.34 -3.68
N LYS A 1009 14.50 -64.20 -4.73
CA LYS A 1009 13.41 -65.12 -5.05
C LYS A 1009 13.93 -66.53 -5.35
N LYS A 1010 15.00 -66.64 -6.14
CA LYS A 1010 15.64 -67.92 -6.50
C LYS A 1010 16.25 -68.64 -5.28
N LEU A 1011 16.83 -67.88 -4.35
CA LEU A 1011 17.31 -68.43 -3.08
C LEU A 1011 16.14 -68.88 -2.18
N GLY A 1012 15.04 -68.12 -2.17
CA GLY A 1012 13.86 -68.36 -1.35
C GLY A 1012 14.13 -68.20 0.15
N LYS A 1013 13.07 -68.18 0.97
CA LYS A 1013 13.20 -68.08 2.44
C LYS A 1013 14.06 -69.22 3.02
N GLY A 1014 13.92 -70.44 2.48
CA GLY A 1014 14.65 -71.62 2.96
C GLY A 1014 16.14 -71.68 2.56
N GLY A 1015 16.55 -71.00 1.48
CA GLY A 1015 17.91 -71.10 0.93
C GLY A 1015 18.95 -70.35 1.77
N ILE A 1016 18.67 -69.12 2.18
CA ILE A 1016 19.58 -68.34 3.04
C ILE A 1016 19.75 -69.04 4.39
N GLU A 1017 18.67 -69.59 4.97
CA GLU A 1017 18.74 -70.34 6.22
C GLU A 1017 19.58 -71.63 6.06
N LYS A 1018 19.49 -72.30 4.90
CA LYS A 1018 20.32 -73.46 4.55
C LYS A 1018 21.79 -73.07 4.37
N GLU A 1019 22.09 -71.93 3.79
CA GLU A 1019 23.45 -71.41 3.66
C GLU A 1019 24.04 -70.98 5.01
N LEU A 1020 23.26 -70.33 5.88
CA LEU A 1020 23.68 -70.04 7.26
C LEU A 1020 23.95 -71.34 8.05
N ARG A 1021 23.13 -72.38 7.85
CA ARG A 1021 23.38 -73.72 8.41
C ARG A 1021 24.68 -74.32 7.87
N LYS A 1022 24.93 -74.26 6.56
CA LYS A 1022 26.18 -74.74 5.95
C LYS A 1022 27.40 -73.95 6.45
N TYR A 1023 27.27 -72.64 6.61
CA TYR A 1023 28.30 -71.76 7.14
C TYR A 1023 28.64 -72.16 8.59
N LEU A 1024 27.64 -72.34 9.45
CA LEU A 1024 27.86 -72.79 10.83
C LEU A 1024 28.33 -74.25 10.91
N LYS A 1025 27.98 -75.10 9.93
CA LYS A 1025 28.52 -76.47 9.82
C LYS A 1025 30.03 -76.49 9.62
N ALA A 1026 30.63 -75.44 9.06
CA ALA A 1026 32.07 -75.36 8.87
C ALA A 1026 32.87 -75.34 10.18
N PHE A 1027 32.23 -75.00 11.31
CA PHE A 1027 32.81 -75.06 12.65
C PHE A 1027 32.82 -76.47 13.26
N TYR A 1028 32.24 -77.47 12.60
CA TYR A 1028 32.18 -78.84 13.12
C TYR A 1028 33.32 -79.69 12.58
N ASN A 1029 33.93 -80.50 13.46
CA ASN A 1029 34.81 -81.58 13.08
C ASN A 1029 34.28 -82.89 13.69
N ASN A 1030 33.98 -83.90 12.88
CA ASN A 1030 33.41 -85.18 13.33
C ASN A 1030 32.21 -85.03 14.30
N ARG A 1031 31.29 -84.11 13.99
CA ARG A 1031 30.08 -83.73 14.78
C ARG A 1031 30.34 -82.99 16.10
N ILE A 1032 31.59 -82.64 16.42
CA ILE A 1032 31.93 -81.80 17.57
C ILE A 1032 32.06 -80.35 17.09
N LEU A 1033 31.28 -79.44 17.69
CA LEU A 1033 31.33 -78.00 17.42
C LEU A 1033 32.61 -77.41 18.05
N LYS A 1034 33.49 -76.84 17.22
CA LYS A 1034 34.69 -76.12 17.71
C LYS A 1034 34.36 -74.69 18.07
N ASP A 1035 35.01 -74.21 19.11
CA ASP A 1035 34.83 -72.85 19.63
C ASP A 1035 35.41 -71.81 18.69
N ASN A 1036 36.47 -72.16 17.97
CA ASN A 1036 37.19 -71.28 17.07
C ASN A 1036 37.62 -72.01 15.78
N ILE A 1037 37.73 -71.23 14.71
CA ILE A 1037 38.25 -71.65 13.41
C ILE A 1037 39.01 -70.48 12.78
N THR A 1038 40.07 -70.74 12.02
CA THR A 1038 40.74 -69.65 11.28
C THR A 1038 39.92 -69.26 10.06
N ILE A 1039 40.01 -68.00 9.61
CA ILE A 1039 39.35 -67.52 8.38
C ILE A 1039 39.75 -68.39 7.17
N ARG A 1040 41.01 -68.86 7.11
CA ARG A 1040 41.47 -69.80 6.09
C ARG A 1040 40.72 -71.12 6.14
N GLN A 1041 40.61 -71.75 7.31
CA GLN A 1041 39.87 -73.01 7.49
C GLN A 1041 38.38 -72.85 7.18
N LEU A 1042 37.77 -71.72 7.56
CA LEU A 1042 36.37 -71.43 7.24
C LEU A 1042 36.15 -71.33 5.73
N LYS A 1043 37.03 -70.63 5.00
CA LYS A 1043 36.98 -70.51 3.53
C LYS A 1043 37.23 -71.82 2.79
N THR A 1044 37.91 -72.78 3.43
CA THR A 1044 38.08 -74.14 2.91
C THR A 1044 36.85 -75.01 3.18
N ASN A 1045 36.27 -74.90 4.38
CA ASN A 1045 35.17 -75.75 4.84
C ASN A 1045 33.79 -75.29 4.35
N TYR A 1046 33.62 -74.01 4.02
CA TYR A 1046 32.40 -73.45 3.45
C TYR A 1046 32.57 -73.15 1.97
N GLN A 1047 31.80 -73.85 1.14
CA GLN A 1047 31.96 -73.84 -0.32
C GLN A 1047 31.68 -72.48 -0.98
N ASN A 1048 30.79 -71.65 -0.40
CA ASN A 1048 30.38 -70.40 -1.03
C ASN A 1048 31.27 -69.22 -0.58
N LYS A 1049 32.45 -69.10 -1.20
CA LYS A 1049 33.49 -68.12 -0.84
C LYS A 1049 33.01 -66.66 -0.92
N HIS A 1050 32.06 -66.34 -1.80
CA HIS A 1050 31.53 -64.99 -1.95
C HIS A 1050 30.67 -64.53 -0.78
N LEU A 1051 30.01 -65.46 -0.07
CA LEU A 1051 29.15 -65.16 1.08
C LEU A 1051 29.87 -65.21 2.42
N VAL A 1052 31.10 -65.74 2.47
CA VAL A 1052 31.85 -65.89 3.73
C VAL A 1052 31.96 -64.56 4.46
N ASN A 1053 32.42 -63.51 3.78
CA ASN A 1053 32.67 -62.21 4.43
C ASN A 1053 31.35 -61.59 4.91
N LEU A 1054 30.34 -61.53 4.04
CA LEU A 1054 29.01 -60.98 4.37
C LEU A 1054 28.36 -61.69 5.57
N ILE A 1055 28.35 -63.03 5.57
CA ILE A 1055 27.79 -63.82 6.67
C ILE A 1055 28.60 -63.58 7.95
N THR A 1056 29.94 -63.54 7.86
CA THR A 1056 30.80 -63.33 9.03
C THR A 1056 30.54 -61.96 9.65
N GLU A 1057 30.49 -60.91 8.85
CA GLU A 1057 30.26 -59.53 9.31
C GLU A 1057 28.91 -59.40 10.04
N GLU A 1058 27.82 -59.90 9.46
CA GLU A 1058 26.50 -59.81 10.10
C GLU A 1058 26.41 -60.69 11.35
N MET A 1059 27.03 -61.88 11.35
CA MET A 1059 27.11 -62.74 12.53
C MET A 1059 27.92 -62.12 13.67
N VAL A 1060 28.97 -61.35 13.36
CA VAL A 1060 29.72 -60.58 14.36
C VAL A 1060 28.87 -59.44 14.91
N ARG A 1061 28.19 -58.69 14.03
CA ARG A 1061 27.34 -57.57 14.43
C ARG A 1061 26.19 -58.00 15.35
N GLU A 1062 25.63 -59.19 15.13
CA GLU A 1062 24.58 -59.76 16.00
C GLU A 1062 25.14 -60.56 17.19
N GLY A 1063 26.46 -60.53 17.43
CA GLY A 1063 27.09 -61.16 18.58
C GLY A 1063 27.08 -62.70 18.56
N VAL A 1064 26.86 -63.31 17.39
CA VAL A 1064 26.95 -64.76 17.18
C VAL A 1064 28.41 -65.22 17.10
N LEU A 1065 29.25 -64.38 16.49
CA LEU A 1065 30.69 -64.59 16.31
C LEU A 1065 31.49 -63.41 16.88
N SER A 1066 32.77 -63.64 17.13
CA SER A 1066 33.79 -62.61 17.37
C SER A 1066 35.02 -62.93 16.53
N VAL A 1067 35.78 -61.91 16.13
CA VAL A 1067 36.97 -62.08 15.28
C VAL A 1067 38.16 -61.41 15.95
N SER A 1068 39.25 -62.15 16.12
CA SER A 1068 40.54 -61.67 16.66
C SER A 1068 41.69 -62.40 15.96
N ASP A 1069 42.67 -61.66 15.42
CA ASP A 1069 43.90 -62.18 14.79
C ASP A 1069 43.66 -63.36 13.83
N GLU A 1070 42.79 -63.16 12.83
CA GLU A 1070 42.38 -64.16 11.82
C GLU A 1070 41.65 -65.41 12.35
N THR A 1071 41.31 -65.42 13.63
CA THR A 1071 40.51 -66.47 14.28
C THR A 1071 39.08 -65.99 14.50
N ILE A 1072 38.11 -66.79 14.05
CA ILE A 1072 36.69 -66.56 14.28
C ILE A 1072 36.24 -67.46 15.43
N THR A 1073 35.72 -66.86 16.49
CA THR A 1073 35.30 -67.54 17.71
C THR A 1073 33.79 -67.45 17.89
N LEU A 1074 33.13 -68.59 18.10
CA LEU A 1074 31.69 -68.69 18.40
C LEU A 1074 31.40 -68.17 19.80
N ASN A 1075 30.30 -67.43 19.95
CA ASN A 1075 29.82 -67.03 21.27
C ASN A 1075 29.46 -68.28 22.10
N PRO A 1076 30.12 -68.52 23.26
CA PRO A 1076 29.91 -69.72 24.06
C PRO A 1076 28.46 -69.88 24.55
N ASN A 1077 27.76 -68.77 24.82
CA ASN A 1077 26.37 -68.76 25.28
C ASN A 1077 25.38 -69.21 24.21
N LEU A 1078 25.78 -69.22 22.93
CA LEU A 1078 24.91 -69.57 21.81
C LEU A 1078 25.15 -70.96 21.24
N LYS A 1079 26.20 -71.68 21.69
CA LYS A 1079 26.54 -73.03 21.19
C LYS A 1079 25.37 -74.02 21.21
N GLY A 1080 24.61 -74.05 22.31
CA GLY A 1080 23.43 -74.91 22.43
C GLY A 1080 22.32 -74.57 21.43
N LYS A 1081 22.13 -73.28 21.14
CA LYS A 1081 21.18 -72.81 20.11
C LYS A 1081 21.70 -73.09 18.69
N ILE A 1082 23.01 -72.92 18.44
CA ILE A 1082 23.68 -73.22 17.17
C ILE A 1082 23.57 -74.71 16.82
N ASN A 1083 23.78 -75.60 17.79
CA ASN A 1083 23.59 -77.05 17.60
C ASN A 1083 22.15 -77.38 17.18
N LYS A 1084 21.16 -76.80 17.86
CA LYS A 1084 19.73 -76.98 17.52
C LYS A 1084 19.40 -76.39 16.14
N PHE A 1085 19.99 -75.25 15.77
CA PHE A 1085 19.80 -74.65 14.45
C PHE A 1085 20.40 -75.50 13.32
N VAL A 1086 21.63 -75.99 13.50
CA VAL A 1086 22.36 -76.75 12.48
C VAL A 1086 21.79 -78.15 12.25
N TYR A 1087 21.39 -78.85 13.30
CA TYR A 1087 20.95 -80.25 13.22
C TYR A 1087 19.43 -80.45 13.34
N GLN A 1088 18.72 -79.58 14.06
CA GLN A 1088 17.28 -79.70 14.30
C GLN A 1088 16.48 -78.62 13.53
N ALA A 1089 17.15 -77.81 12.71
CA ALA A 1089 16.56 -76.69 11.97
C ALA A 1089 15.78 -75.69 12.85
N ARG A 1090 16.08 -75.61 14.16
CA ARG A 1090 15.42 -74.68 15.09
C ARG A 1090 16.15 -73.34 15.12
N SER A 1091 15.63 -72.37 14.38
CA SER A 1091 16.10 -70.98 14.35
C SER A 1091 15.98 -70.26 15.71
N PHE A 1092 16.87 -69.29 15.97
CA PHE A 1092 16.87 -68.45 17.17
C PHE A 1092 17.03 -66.97 16.81
N ILE A 1093 16.75 -66.06 17.75
CA ILE A 1093 16.55 -64.62 17.49
C ILE A 1093 17.74 -63.99 16.76
N GLU A 1094 18.96 -64.29 17.21
CA GLU A 1094 20.19 -63.74 16.71
C GLU A 1094 20.41 -64.19 15.25
N ILE A 1095 20.18 -65.47 14.94
CA ILE A 1095 20.21 -65.99 13.57
C ILE A 1095 19.09 -65.44 12.69
N LYS A 1096 17.89 -65.23 13.23
CA LYS A 1096 16.78 -64.60 12.49
C LYS A 1096 17.10 -63.15 12.12
N ARG A 1097 17.84 -62.43 12.97
CA ARG A 1097 18.29 -61.05 12.68
C ARG A 1097 19.41 -61.03 11.63
N VAL A 1098 20.41 -61.90 11.78
CA VAL A 1098 21.45 -62.10 10.75
C VAL A 1098 20.82 -62.43 9.40
N TYR A 1099 19.88 -63.36 9.39
CA TYR A 1099 19.13 -63.77 8.21
C TYR A 1099 18.39 -62.60 7.53
N ARG A 1100 17.68 -61.75 8.29
CA ARG A 1100 17.01 -60.55 7.75
C ARG A 1100 18.01 -59.54 7.17
N LYS A 1101 19.15 -59.31 7.84
CA LYS A 1101 20.16 -58.36 7.37
C LYS A 1101 20.91 -58.84 6.13
N ILE A 1102 21.25 -60.13 6.06
CA ILE A 1102 21.83 -60.72 4.85
C ILE A 1102 20.84 -60.61 3.69
N ALA A 1103 19.55 -60.85 3.93
CA ALA A 1103 18.52 -60.71 2.91
C ALA A 1103 18.27 -59.26 2.46
N MET A 1104 18.66 -58.26 3.25
CA MET A 1104 18.61 -56.83 2.87
C MET A 1104 19.90 -56.37 2.15
N ASN A 1105 21.03 -57.03 2.38
CA ASN A 1105 22.33 -56.69 1.81
C ASN A 1105 22.67 -57.47 0.52
N MET A 1106 22.03 -58.61 0.29
CA MET A 1106 21.98 -59.32 -0.99
C MET A 1106 21.02 -58.58 -1.94
#